data_AF-A0A1C1CQG5-F1
#
_entry.id   AF-A0A1C1CQG5-F1
#
_cell.length_a   1.000
_cell.length_b   1.000
_cell.length_c   1.000
_cell.angle_alpha   90.00
_cell.angle_beta   90.00
_cell.angle_gamma   90.00
#
_symmetry.space_group_name_H-M   'P 1'
#
loop_
_entity.id
_entity.type
_entity.pdbx_description
1 polymer ?
#
loop_
_entity_poly.entity_id
_entity_poly.type
_entity_poly.pdbx_seq_one_letter_code
_entity_poly.pdbx_strand_id
1 'polypeptide(L)'
;MAPNVSSSRVQLSYPLYAADFDPFNPDFLLVGGGGGSSATGVPNKISLIDASRRDQLKEVVDIELAKDEDSVTSLAVADSSPEHLTAFAGINSSVADHKAGKNEHLRSFRIGLPARKRKAGGSAVEGAAEKPLASAQVTQSLGRAALFGSKVDTKNETYQRVLRFSPTQKSGEPRLAAIASGLGPTNEIVVFHPRPQPRQDDVVSRVELGTKEAEDVDLAPNEGEKGGYVLAYCTNDEVFMQQLPITSTPEAPTSLFRAAEISTNLPPSQRPKFRAIRFLTPRLLLLLRNRPQRSGADLLVLRVSKDCSQARIVLRKQVNKSLKAAVGLDVAPLSEVAGERQFVIAVGGIPGENSAIEVLTLDYSRDAGLGTFRSFTYLKDVHDGPLTGLVFSNFIAPKLPVTGDVGPQSLRLASVGVDKSVIVHHIPLRPFPSPDVKTPRYVLIPPGRSEVVQTTFSVFFSIVIIGFAAFLMQVFCEIRGVVPPVLGAPDWLSPRMRELVGQPYLLANQASSAASDIPVAAHSAVDEFKKSADDISATLSSAVAAATEGLKNLVEQNSNLETPKAIIVREESLGEISTEVIHSDAEVVKQETLRKWDELSESQKKSWKRKLIDAGHWAEQQGENVLKGILFSELAGAVGNMVGGG
;
A
#
# COMPACT_ATOMS: atom_id res chain seq x y z
N MET A 1 2.75 -19.05 2.56
CA MET A 1 1.46 -18.90 3.29
C MET A 1 1.29 -17.42 3.65
N ALA A 2 0.08 -16.86 3.56
CA ALA A 2 -0.17 -15.51 4.08
C ALA A 2 0.11 -15.50 5.60
N PRO A 3 0.68 -14.42 6.16
CA PRO A 3 0.96 -14.35 7.58
C PRO A 3 -0.37 -14.41 8.35
N ASN A 4 -0.41 -15.16 9.44
CA ASN A 4 -1.64 -15.33 10.22
C ASN A 4 -1.94 -14.01 10.97
N VAL A 5 -2.79 -13.18 10.38
CA VAL A 5 -3.26 -11.92 10.97
C VAL A 5 -4.57 -12.22 11.68
N SER A 6 -4.54 -12.24 13.02
CA SER A 6 -5.77 -12.42 13.81
C SER A 6 -6.69 -11.21 13.63
N SER A 7 -7.98 -11.45 13.48
CA SER A 7 -8.99 -10.42 13.41
C SER A 7 -10.10 -10.66 14.44
N SER A 8 -10.76 -9.58 14.83
CA SER A 8 -11.96 -9.60 15.64
C SER A 8 -13.03 -8.75 14.96
N ARG A 9 -14.30 -9.15 15.08
CA ARG A 9 -15.45 -8.52 14.40
C ARG A 9 -16.56 -8.27 15.40
N VAL A 10 -17.23 -7.13 15.24
CA VAL A 10 -18.52 -6.84 15.89
C VAL A 10 -19.45 -6.21 14.87
N GLN A 11 -20.74 -6.55 14.95
CA GLN A 11 -21.78 -5.95 14.12
C GLN A 11 -22.61 -5.00 14.98
N LEU A 12 -22.84 -3.79 14.48
CA LEU A 12 -23.61 -2.74 15.13
C LEU A 12 -25.01 -2.63 14.52
N SER A 13 -25.89 -1.85 15.14
CA SER A 13 -27.27 -1.70 14.69
C SER A 13 -27.43 -0.78 13.47
N TYR A 14 -26.36 -0.08 13.06
CA TYR A 14 -26.39 0.99 12.07
C TYR A 14 -25.19 0.90 11.11
N PRO A 15 -25.30 1.37 9.85
CA PRO A 15 -24.19 1.37 8.89
C PRO A 15 -23.14 2.39 9.31
N LEU A 16 -21.88 2.11 8.98
CA LEU A 16 -20.73 2.91 9.43
C LEU A 16 -20.12 3.68 8.27
N TYR A 17 -19.68 4.91 8.54
CA TYR A 17 -19.05 5.78 7.55
C TYR A 17 -17.71 6.33 7.99
N ALA A 18 -17.43 6.36 9.30
CA ALA A 18 -16.19 6.90 9.83
C ALA A 18 -15.69 6.09 11.03
N ALA A 19 -14.37 6.05 11.19
CA ALA A 19 -13.70 5.42 12.31
C ALA A 19 -12.38 6.14 12.61
N ASP A 20 -12.02 6.25 13.88
CA ASP A 20 -10.72 6.77 14.31
C ASP A 20 -10.30 6.16 15.64
N PHE A 21 -9.01 5.86 15.81
CA PHE A 21 -8.48 5.37 17.08
C PHE A 21 -8.20 6.52 18.03
N ASP A 22 -8.28 6.25 19.33
CA ASP A 22 -7.68 7.16 20.31
C ASP A 22 -6.15 7.23 20.06
N PRO A 23 -5.59 8.44 19.80
CA PRO A 23 -4.19 8.60 19.42
C PRO A 23 -3.21 8.23 20.54
N PHE A 24 -3.65 8.20 21.80
CA PHE A 24 -2.84 7.88 22.97
C PHE A 24 -3.20 6.53 23.58
N ASN A 25 -4.32 5.93 23.15
CA ASN A 25 -4.76 4.63 23.60
C ASN A 25 -5.30 3.77 22.45
N PRO A 26 -4.47 2.91 21.82
CA PRO A 26 -4.90 2.09 20.69
C PRO A 26 -5.96 1.03 21.05
N ASP A 27 -6.35 0.89 22.32
CA ASP A 27 -7.38 -0.05 22.75
C ASP A 27 -8.80 0.49 22.51
N PHE A 28 -8.94 1.78 22.22
CA PHE A 28 -10.24 2.40 21.96
C PHE A 28 -10.35 2.88 20.52
N LEU A 29 -11.38 2.39 19.85
CA LEU A 29 -11.75 2.75 18.48
C LEU A 29 -13.10 3.46 18.51
N LEU A 30 -13.16 4.69 18.04
CA LEU A 30 -14.42 5.41 17.87
C LEU A 30 -14.96 5.15 16.47
N VAL A 31 -16.25 4.85 16.35
CA VAL A 31 -16.92 4.62 15.07
C VAL A 31 -18.21 5.43 14.99
N GLY A 32 -18.60 5.83 13.79
CA GLY A 32 -19.79 6.65 13.58
C GLY A 32 -20.48 6.35 12.25
N GLY A 33 -21.80 6.52 12.24
CA GLY A 33 -22.61 6.42 11.03
C GLY A 33 -24.10 6.53 11.32
N GLY A 34 -24.93 5.95 10.46
CA GLY A 34 -26.37 5.97 10.63
C GLY A 34 -27.21 5.84 9.36
N GLY A 35 -28.53 5.81 9.54
CA GLY A 35 -29.52 5.78 8.45
C GLY A 35 -29.82 7.13 7.80
N GLY A 36 -29.24 8.21 8.32
CA GLY A 36 -29.53 9.58 7.91
C GLY A 36 -30.80 10.12 8.56
N SER A 37 -31.28 11.27 8.08
CA SER A 37 -32.49 11.95 8.60
C SER A 37 -33.81 11.36 8.09
N SER A 38 -33.73 10.30 7.28
CA SER A 38 -34.91 9.63 6.70
C SER A 38 -35.54 8.66 7.69
N ALA A 39 -36.86 8.48 7.63
CA ALA A 39 -37.65 7.61 8.53
C ALA A 39 -37.45 6.10 8.26
N THR A 40 -36.20 5.66 8.15
CA THR A 40 -35.80 4.26 7.90
C THR A 40 -35.86 3.40 9.16
N GLY A 41 -35.94 4.02 10.34
CA GLY A 41 -35.87 3.34 11.64
C GLY A 41 -34.45 2.95 12.05
N VAL A 42 -33.43 3.26 11.24
CA VAL A 42 -32.03 3.02 11.57
C VAL A 42 -31.48 4.24 12.32
N PRO A 43 -30.94 4.09 13.55
CA PRO A 43 -30.47 5.22 14.33
C PRO A 43 -29.16 5.80 13.78
N ASN A 44 -28.92 7.08 14.05
CA ASN A 44 -27.64 7.75 13.82
C ASN A 44 -26.85 7.73 15.13
N LYS A 45 -25.64 7.17 15.12
CA LYS A 45 -24.89 6.90 16.35
C LYS A 45 -23.38 7.13 16.22
N ILE A 46 -22.77 7.46 17.35
CA ILE A 46 -21.33 7.36 17.60
C ILE A 46 -21.14 6.29 18.69
N SER A 47 -20.28 5.31 18.45
CA SER A 47 -19.99 4.25 19.41
C SER A 47 -18.51 4.14 19.69
N LEU A 48 -18.17 3.86 20.94
CA LEU A 48 -16.82 3.56 21.39
C LEU A 48 -16.66 2.05 21.48
N ILE A 49 -15.71 1.51 20.73
CA ILE A 49 -15.39 0.09 20.68
C ILE A 49 -14.09 -0.15 21.45
N ASP A 50 -14.15 -1.10 22.37
CA ASP A 50 -13.00 -1.67 23.03
C ASP A 50 -12.37 -2.76 22.16
N ALA A 51 -11.15 -2.49 21.70
CA ALA A 51 -10.29 -3.34 20.88
C ALA A 51 -9.04 -3.82 21.65
N SER A 52 -9.09 -3.81 22.99
CA SER A 52 -7.97 -4.30 23.82
C SER A 52 -7.68 -5.78 23.60
N ARG A 53 -8.72 -6.60 23.46
CA ARG A 53 -8.64 -8.05 23.27
C ARG A 53 -8.55 -8.41 21.79
N ARG A 54 -7.77 -9.45 21.49
CA ARG A 54 -7.49 -9.83 20.09
C ARG A 54 -8.61 -10.60 19.41
N ASP A 55 -9.42 -11.27 20.20
CA ASP A 55 -10.48 -12.21 19.84
C ASP A 55 -11.88 -11.59 19.93
N GLN A 56 -12.05 -10.49 20.67
CA GLN A 56 -13.36 -9.89 20.90
C GLN A 56 -13.32 -8.36 20.90
N LEU A 57 -14.20 -7.76 20.09
CA LEU A 57 -14.55 -6.35 20.14
C LEU A 57 -15.81 -6.16 20.99
N LYS A 58 -15.86 -5.08 21.77
CA LYS A 58 -17.02 -4.76 22.62
C LYS A 58 -17.41 -3.29 22.48
N GLU A 59 -18.67 -3.02 22.19
CA GLU A 59 -19.24 -1.67 22.32
C GLU A 59 -19.36 -1.32 23.81
N VAL A 60 -18.68 -0.23 24.22
CA VAL A 60 -18.63 0.19 25.63
C VAL A 60 -19.39 1.48 25.89
N VAL A 61 -19.58 2.32 24.88
CA VAL A 61 -20.39 3.55 24.94
C VAL A 61 -21.11 3.70 23.61
N ASP A 62 -22.37 4.09 23.65
CA ASP A 62 -23.13 4.52 22.48
C ASP A 62 -23.73 5.92 22.71
N ILE A 63 -23.72 6.73 21.66
CA ILE A 63 -24.27 8.08 21.64
C ILE A 63 -25.28 8.11 20.49
N GLU A 64 -26.56 8.09 20.83
CA GLU A 64 -27.63 8.26 19.85
C GLU A 64 -27.84 9.74 19.54
N LEU A 65 -27.73 10.09 18.25
CA LEU A 65 -27.99 11.43 17.74
C LEU A 65 -29.49 11.66 17.60
N ALA A 66 -29.91 12.91 17.40
CA ALA A 66 -31.32 13.19 17.20
C ALA A 66 -31.81 12.58 15.87
N LYS A 67 -33.05 12.10 15.86
CA LYS A 67 -33.62 11.32 14.74
C LYS A 67 -33.80 12.14 13.46
N ASP A 68 -33.89 13.44 13.59
CA ASP A 68 -34.08 14.41 12.51
C ASP A 68 -32.76 14.95 11.95
N GLU A 69 -31.64 14.66 12.61
CA GLU A 69 -30.29 15.00 12.18
C GLU A 69 -29.73 13.94 11.23
N ASP A 70 -28.71 14.31 10.46
CA ASP A 70 -28.09 13.38 9.53
C ASP A 70 -27.14 12.40 10.23
N SER A 71 -26.67 11.40 9.49
CA SER A 71 -25.67 10.45 9.95
C SER A 71 -24.28 11.08 10.09
N VAL A 72 -23.42 10.43 10.88
CA VAL A 72 -22.01 10.81 10.98
C VAL A 72 -21.29 10.48 9.68
N THR A 73 -20.70 11.46 9.01
CA THR A 73 -19.99 11.25 7.74
C THR A 73 -18.47 11.26 7.88
N SER A 74 -17.96 11.94 8.90
CA SER A 74 -16.53 12.01 9.25
C SER A 74 -16.37 12.12 10.75
N LEU A 75 -15.27 11.59 11.28
CA LEU A 75 -15.05 11.43 12.72
C LEU A 75 -13.56 11.41 13.01
N ALA A 76 -13.14 12.05 14.10
CA ALA A 76 -11.77 11.98 14.59
C ALA A 76 -11.65 12.28 16.09
N VAL A 77 -10.62 11.74 16.73
CA VAL A 77 -10.28 11.98 18.14
C VAL A 77 -9.24 13.09 18.25
N ALA A 78 -9.62 14.18 18.91
CA ALA A 78 -8.80 15.37 19.07
C ALA A 78 -7.76 15.24 20.19
N ASP A 79 -8.18 14.71 21.34
CA ASP A 79 -7.35 14.52 22.52
C ASP A 79 -7.96 13.43 23.40
N SER A 80 -7.15 12.84 24.28
CA SER A 80 -7.60 11.83 25.22
C SER A 80 -6.83 11.89 26.53
N SER A 81 -7.55 11.58 27.60
CA SER A 81 -7.05 11.45 28.97
C SER A 81 -7.41 10.04 29.49
N PRO A 82 -6.93 9.62 30.67
CA PRO A 82 -7.30 8.33 31.23
C PRO A 82 -8.81 8.12 31.47
N GLU A 83 -9.58 9.21 31.60
CA GLU A 83 -11.01 9.17 31.98
C GLU A 83 -11.96 9.54 30.84
N HIS A 84 -11.48 10.28 29.84
CA HIS A 84 -12.32 10.76 28.74
C HIS A 84 -11.51 11.06 27.48
N LEU A 85 -12.16 10.94 26.33
CA LEU A 85 -11.67 11.44 25.05
C LEU A 85 -12.54 12.58 24.53
N THR A 86 -11.96 13.45 23.70
CA THR A 86 -12.67 14.51 22.98
C THR A 86 -12.73 14.16 21.50
N ALA A 87 -13.93 13.97 20.96
CA ALA A 87 -14.17 13.60 19.57
C ALA A 87 -14.80 14.75 18.79
N PHE A 88 -14.49 14.84 17.50
CA PHE A 88 -15.15 15.71 16.54
C PHE A 88 -15.81 14.90 15.45
N ALA A 89 -17.00 15.33 15.02
CA ALA A 89 -17.79 14.64 14.00
C ALA A 89 -18.40 15.63 13.00
N GLY A 90 -18.45 15.22 11.74
CA GLY A 90 -19.26 15.87 10.71
C GLY A 90 -20.65 15.27 10.70
N ILE A 91 -21.65 16.05 11.09
CA ILE A 91 -23.06 15.67 11.21
C ILE A 91 -23.91 16.88 10.83
N ASN A 92 -24.55 16.83 9.66
CA ASN A 92 -25.44 17.89 9.22
C ASN A 92 -26.62 18.09 10.20
N SER A 93 -27.06 19.34 10.33
CA SER A 93 -28.25 19.69 11.13
C SER A 93 -29.53 19.14 10.51
N SER A 94 -30.65 19.30 11.21
CA SER A 94 -31.95 18.83 10.73
C SER A 94 -32.35 19.49 9.41
N VAL A 95 -33.25 18.84 8.65
CA VAL A 95 -33.85 19.44 7.46
C VAL A 95 -34.56 20.78 7.78
N ALA A 96 -35.09 20.93 9.00
CA ALA A 96 -35.71 22.16 9.45
C ALA A 96 -34.68 23.29 9.65
N ASP A 97 -33.52 22.98 10.23
CA ASP A 97 -32.42 23.94 10.37
C ASP A 97 -31.85 24.34 9.02
N HIS A 98 -31.69 23.39 8.09
CA HIS A 98 -31.29 23.69 6.71
C HIS A 98 -32.25 24.66 6.03
N LYS A 99 -33.57 24.46 6.20
CA LYS A 99 -34.59 25.41 5.72
C LYS A 99 -34.48 26.79 6.37
N ALA A 100 -34.00 26.85 7.61
CA ALA A 100 -33.71 28.10 8.32
C ALA A 100 -32.33 28.68 7.99
N GLY A 101 -31.60 28.12 7.01
CA GLY A 101 -30.27 28.57 6.61
C GLY A 101 -29.17 28.25 7.63
N LYS A 102 -29.37 27.25 8.49
CA LYS A 102 -28.44 26.84 9.53
C LYS A 102 -27.97 25.41 9.28
N ASN A 103 -26.66 25.20 9.36
CA ASN A 103 -26.07 23.87 9.36
C ASN A 103 -24.84 23.84 10.26
N GLU A 104 -25.04 23.55 11.54
CA GLU A 104 -23.98 23.41 12.54
C GLU A 104 -23.31 22.03 12.41
N HIS A 105 -22.72 21.80 11.24
CA HIS A 105 -22.25 20.49 10.78
C HIS A 105 -21.09 19.92 11.60
N LEU A 106 -20.24 20.76 12.20
CA LEU A 106 -19.08 20.33 12.97
C LEU A 106 -19.45 20.22 14.45
N ARG A 107 -19.44 19.01 14.98
CA ARG A 107 -19.83 18.71 16.36
C ARG A 107 -18.67 18.20 17.18
N SER A 108 -18.71 18.44 18.47
CA SER A 108 -17.70 18.00 19.43
C SER A 108 -18.34 17.34 20.65
N PHE A 109 -17.75 16.24 21.10
CA PHE A 109 -18.24 15.41 22.18
C PHE A 109 -17.12 15.07 23.15
N ARG A 110 -17.43 15.03 24.45
CA ARG A 110 -16.62 14.37 25.46
C ARG A 110 -17.20 13.01 25.72
N ILE A 111 -16.39 11.96 25.62
CA ILE A 111 -16.82 10.58 25.77
C ILE A 111 -16.04 9.97 26.94
N GLY A 112 -16.74 9.46 27.95
CA GLY A 112 -16.12 8.82 29.10
C GLY A 112 -15.46 7.49 28.72
N LEU A 113 -14.25 7.25 29.22
CA LEU A 113 -13.51 6.01 29.04
C LEU A 113 -13.69 5.09 30.26
N PRO A 114 -13.79 3.77 30.07
CA PRO A 114 -13.82 2.83 31.18
C PRO A 114 -12.46 2.82 31.90
N ALA A 115 -12.49 2.89 33.22
CA ALA A 115 -11.28 2.87 34.05
C ALA A 115 -10.52 1.54 33.87
N ARG A 116 -9.30 1.60 33.33
CA ARG A 116 -8.45 0.41 33.12
C ARG A 116 -7.03 0.57 33.62
N LYS A 117 -6.52 -0.50 34.21
CA LYS A 117 -5.09 -0.64 34.54
C LYS A 117 -4.36 -1.27 33.35
N ARG A 118 -3.41 -0.54 32.76
CA ARG A 118 -2.42 -1.09 31.82
C ARG A 118 -1.21 -1.67 32.56
N LYS A 119 -0.67 -2.79 32.09
CA LYS A 119 0.65 -3.27 32.54
C LYS A 119 1.75 -2.36 31.97
N ALA A 120 2.92 -2.32 32.60
CA ALA A 120 4.05 -1.49 32.19
C ALA A 120 4.51 -1.73 30.73
N GLY A 121 4.24 -2.92 30.17
CA GLY A 121 4.55 -3.30 28.78
C GLY A 121 3.48 -2.94 27.74
N GLY A 122 2.45 -2.15 28.10
CA GLY A 122 1.42 -1.68 27.16
C GLY A 122 0.25 -2.64 26.92
N SER A 123 0.33 -3.89 27.38
CA SER A 123 -0.78 -4.85 27.30
C SER A 123 -1.85 -4.63 28.37
N ALA A 124 -3.11 -4.87 28.02
CA ALA A 124 -4.23 -4.91 28.96
C ALA A 124 -4.06 -6.05 29.98
N VAL A 125 -4.50 -5.84 31.22
CA VAL A 125 -4.50 -6.90 32.24
C VAL A 125 -5.66 -7.86 31.93
N GLU A 126 -5.38 -9.01 31.34
CA GLU A 126 -6.35 -10.10 31.27
C GLU A 126 -6.62 -10.66 32.68
N GLY A 127 -7.89 -10.74 33.07
CA GLY A 127 -8.33 -11.54 34.24
C GLY A 127 -8.71 -10.80 35.52
N ALA A 128 -8.70 -9.46 35.56
CA ALA A 128 -9.43 -8.79 36.64
C ALA A 128 -10.93 -8.96 36.37
N ALA A 129 -11.66 -9.55 37.32
CA ALA A 129 -13.11 -9.46 37.37
C ALA A 129 -13.48 -7.97 37.46
N GLU A 130 -13.60 -7.32 36.30
CA GLU A 130 -14.08 -5.95 36.17
C GLU A 130 -15.54 -5.97 36.63
N LYS A 131 -15.75 -5.78 37.94
CA LYS A 131 -16.98 -5.14 38.41
C LYS A 131 -17.13 -3.90 37.54
N PRO A 132 -18.26 -3.71 36.84
CA PRO A 132 -18.53 -2.44 36.18
C PRO A 132 -18.46 -1.40 37.29
N LEU A 133 -17.38 -0.62 37.36
CA LEU A 133 -17.40 0.58 38.18
C LEU A 133 -18.43 1.46 37.48
N ALA A 134 -19.63 1.46 38.05
CA ALA A 134 -20.78 2.26 37.68
C ALA A 134 -20.55 3.76 37.90
N SER A 135 -19.30 4.25 37.82
CA SER A 135 -19.04 5.67 37.69
C SER A 135 -19.45 6.06 36.28
N ALA A 136 -20.70 6.52 36.19
CA ALA A 136 -21.35 7.11 35.03
C ALA A 136 -20.36 7.53 33.92
N GLN A 137 -20.41 6.79 32.82
CA GLN A 137 -19.83 7.15 31.54
C GLN A 137 -20.56 8.40 31.03
N VAL A 138 -20.24 9.56 31.60
CA VAL A 138 -20.89 10.81 31.22
C VAL A 138 -20.32 11.21 29.88
N THR A 139 -21.06 10.86 28.84
CA THR A 139 -20.90 11.46 27.53
C THR A 139 -21.58 12.82 27.53
N GLN A 140 -20.89 13.85 27.05
CA GLN A 140 -21.39 15.21 26.99
C GLN A 140 -21.20 15.77 25.58
N SER A 141 -22.26 16.35 25.01
CA SER A 141 -22.15 17.24 23.84
C SER A 141 -21.49 18.55 24.29
N LEU A 142 -20.36 18.92 23.66
CA LEU A 142 -19.56 20.07 24.08
C LEU A 142 -19.90 21.33 23.29
N GLY A 143 -19.97 21.22 21.97
CA GLY A 143 -20.19 22.35 21.07
C GLY A 143 -20.46 21.94 19.63
N ARG A 144 -21.07 22.85 18.88
CA ARG A 144 -21.43 22.70 17.47
C ARG A 144 -21.15 24.00 16.72
N ALA A 145 -20.72 23.90 15.47
CA ALA A 145 -20.36 25.05 14.64
C ALA A 145 -20.64 24.81 13.17
N ALA A 146 -20.97 25.89 12.46
CA ALA A 146 -20.96 25.95 11.01
C ALA A 146 -19.66 26.65 10.59
N LEU A 147 -18.66 25.90 10.12
CA LEU A 147 -17.37 26.46 9.71
C LEU A 147 -17.30 26.73 8.20
N PHE A 148 -18.08 26.02 7.39
CA PHE A 148 -18.21 26.31 5.96
C PHE A 148 -18.93 27.65 5.73
N GLY A 149 -18.41 28.45 4.80
CA GLY A 149 -18.95 29.75 4.39
C GLY A 149 -20.03 29.68 3.32
N SER A 150 -20.18 28.53 2.64
CA SER A 150 -21.23 28.32 1.64
C SER A 150 -22.63 28.55 2.23
N LYS A 151 -23.47 29.30 1.51
CA LYS A 151 -24.86 29.55 1.94
C LYS A 151 -25.61 28.22 2.03
N VAL A 152 -26.23 27.98 3.18
CA VAL A 152 -27.14 26.86 3.38
C VAL A 152 -28.46 27.23 2.69
N ASP A 153 -28.85 26.45 1.70
CA ASP A 153 -30.17 26.54 1.08
C ASP A 153 -30.85 25.16 1.03
N THR A 154 -32.13 25.13 0.69
CA THR A 154 -32.94 23.90 0.70
C THR A 154 -32.59 22.90 -0.41
N LYS A 155 -31.79 23.31 -1.41
CA LYS A 155 -31.27 22.43 -2.46
C LYS A 155 -29.82 22.02 -2.21
N ASN A 156 -29.20 22.59 -1.18
CA ASN A 156 -27.79 22.40 -0.88
C ASN A 156 -27.59 21.12 -0.07
N GLU A 157 -27.03 20.11 -0.72
CA GLU A 157 -26.66 18.82 -0.13
C GLU A 157 -25.23 18.85 0.46
N THR A 158 -24.68 20.05 0.73
CA THR A 158 -23.35 20.19 1.35
C THR A 158 -23.28 19.36 2.63
N TYR A 159 -22.26 18.50 2.71
CA TYR A 159 -21.92 17.77 3.93
C TYR A 159 -20.42 17.86 4.17
N GLN A 160 -20.01 17.56 5.40
CA GLN A 160 -18.61 17.44 5.76
C GLN A 160 -18.08 16.07 5.33
N ARG A 161 -17.29 16.02 4.27
CA ARG A 161 -16.76 14.78 3.71
C ARG A 161 -15.52 14.29 4.44
N VAL A 162 -14.61 15.20 4.78
CA VAL A 162 -13.31 14.86 5.36
C VAL A 162 -13.17 15.57 6.70
N LEU A 163 -12.60 14.87 7.67
CA LEU A 163 -12.09 15.42 8.92
C LEU A 163 -10.74 14.75 9.19
N ARG A 164 -9.67 15.53 9.26
CA ARG A 164 -8.32 15.02 9.52
C ARG A 164 -7.62 15.90 10.54
N PHE A 165 -7.02 15.27 11.54
CA PHE A 165 -6.18 15.97 12.51
C PHE A 165 -4.71 15.74 12.17
N SER A 166 -3.89 16.77 12.42
CA SER A 166 -2.44 16.63 12.46
C SER A 166 -1.99 15.54 13.47
N PRO A 167 -0.90 14.82 13.21
CA PRO A 167 -0.41 13.78 14.11
C PRO A 167 0.01 14.37 15.47
N THR A 168 -0.06 13.56 16.53
CA THR A 168 0.35 13.93 17.89
C THR A 168 1.02 12.74 18.56
N GLN A 169 2.02 13.00 19.42
CA GLN A 169 2.67 11.97 20.23
C GLN A 169 2.37 12.12 21.72
N LYS A 170 2.04 13.34 22.16
CA LYS A 170 1.78 13.64 23.58
C LYS A 170 0.46 14.39 23.72
N SER A 171 -0.30 14.00 24.73
CA SER A 171 -1.51 14.73 25.11
C SER A 171 -1.16 16.17 25.50
N GLY A 172 -2.01 17.11 25.10
CA GLY A 172 -1.82 18.55 25.32
C GLY A 172 -0.96 19.29 24.28
N GLU A 173 -0.33 18.60 23.32
CA GLU A 173 0.33 19.29 22.21
C GLU A 173 -0.69 20.02 21.32
N PRO A 174 -0.42 21.27 20.90
CA PRO A 174 -1.34 22.01 20.04
C PRO A 174 -1.44 21.33 18.68
N ARG A 175 -2.64 20.90 18.29
CA ARG A 175 -2.94 20.26 17.00
C ARG A 175 -3.69 21.23 16.09
N LEU A 176 -3.58 21.03 14.78
CA LEU A 176 -4.54 21.52 13.80
C LEU A 176 -5.46 20.40 13.31
N ALA A 177 -6.66 20.80 12.89
CA ALA A 177 -7.61 19.95 12.20
C ALA A 177 -8.02 20.60 10.87
N ALA A 178 -8.29 19.78 9.86
CA ALA A 178 -8.78 20.19 8.56
C ALA A 178 -10.10 19.46 8.27
N ILE A 179 -11.06 20.22 7.74
CA ILE A 179 -12.32 19.69 7.21
C ILE A 179 -12.48 20.08 5.75
N ALA A 180 -13.14 19.22 4.98
CA ALA A 180 -13.50 19.52 3.60
C ALA A 180 -14.98 19.26 3.35
N SER A 181 -15.62 20.14 2.60
CA SER A 181 -17.01 19.97 2.16
C SER A 181 -17.09 19.10 0.89
N GLY A 182 -18.26 18.51 0.66
CA GLY A 182 -18.60 17.86 -0.60
C GLY A 182 -20.07 18.06 -0.94
N LEU A 183 -20.44 17.83 -2.22
CA LEU A 183 -21.77 18.04 -2.79
C LEU A 183 -22.32 19.47 -2.65
N GLY A 184 -21.46 20.44 -2.32
CA GLY A 184 -21.84 21.84 -2.25
C GLY A 184 -21.78 22.54 -3.61
N PRO A 185 -22.53 23.65 -3.79
CA PRO A 185 -22.40 24.50 -4.98
C PRO A 185 -21.01 25.13 -5.05
N THR A 186 -20.44 25.45 -3.88
CA THR A 186 -19.07 25.86 -3.68
C THR A 186 -18.49 25.02 -2.55
N ASN A 187 -17.37 24.37 -2.80
CA ASN A 187 -16.67 23.56 -1.83
C ASN A 187 -15.43 24.28 -1.30
N GLU A 188 -15.01 23.90 -0.10
CA GLU A 188 -13.88 24.50 0.57
C GLU A 188 -13.19 23.51 1.51
N ILE A 189 -11.94 23.84 1.85
CA ILE A 189 -11.19 23.23 2.94
C ILE A 189 -11.02 24.29 4.01
N VAL A 190 -11.31 23.94 5.26
CA VAL A 190 -11.11 24.82 6.42
C VAL A 190 -10.12 24.14 7.37
N VAL A 191 -9.04 24.83 7.70
CA VAL A 191 -8.09 24.44 8.74
C VAL A 191 -8.36 25.28 9.97
N PHE A 192 -8.44 24.66 11.14
CA PHE A 192 -8.80 25.32 12.40
C PHE A 192 -8.07 24.71 13.59
N HIS A 193 -8.03 25.47 14.70
CA HIS A 193 -7.60 24.97 15.99
C HIS A 193 -8.75 24.21 16.67
N PRO A 194 -8.62 22.90 16.93
CA PRO A 194 -9.69 22.13 17.54
C PRO A 194 -9.83 22.50 19.02
N ARG A 195 -10.89 23.25 19.34
CA ARG A 195 -11.29 23.58 20.71
C ARG A 195 -12.58 22.84 21.09
N PRO A 196 -12.79 22.46 22.36
CA PRO A 196 -14.03 21.81 22.81
C PRO A 196 -15.33 22.50 22.39
N GLN A 197 -15.30 23.80 22.13
CA GLN A 197 -16.39 24.53 21.49
C GLN A 197 -15.84 25.18 20.22
N PRO A 198 -15.97 24.53 19.04
CA PRO A 198 -15.46 25.10 17.80
C PRO A 198 -16.17 26.42 17.47
N ARG A 199 -15.43 27.40 16.97
CA ARG A 199 -15.93 28.72 16.57
C ARG A 199 -15.25 29.20 15.28
N GLN A 200 -15.83 30.22 14.64
CA GLN A 200 -15.22 30.86 13.47
C GLN A 200 -13.86 31.50 13.78
N ASP A 201 -13.65 32.00 15.01
CA ASP A 201 -12.37 32.56 15.45
C ASP A 201 -11.25 31.51 15.56
N ASP A 202 -11.58 30.22 15.56
CA ASP A 202 -10.58 29.14 15.59
C ASP A 202 -9.99 28.85 14.19
N VAL A 203 -10.57 29.41 13.13
CA VAL A 203 -10.15 29.18 11.74
C VAL A 203 -8.77 29.79 11.47
N VAL A 204 -7.86 28.96 10.98
CA VAL A 204 -6.49 29.32 10.60
C VAL A 204 -6.40 29.64 9.12
N SER A 205 -6.98 28.79 8.27
CA SER A 205 -6.91 28.91 6.82
C SER A 205 -8.22 28.44 6.19
N ARG A 206 -8.60 29.07 5.08
CA ARG A 206 -9.71 28.65 4.21
C ARG A 206 -9.20 28.57 2.78
N VAL A 207 -9.47 27.46 2.12
CA VAL A 207 -9.14 27.22 0.71
C VAL A 207 -10.44 27.02 -0.06
N GLU A 208 -10.73 27.94 -0.98
CA GLU A 208 -11.89 27.86 -1.86
C GLU A 208 -11.59 26.93 -3.03
N LEU A 209 -12.45 25.92 -3.26
CA LEU A 209 -12.31 24.94 -4.35
C LEU A 209 -13.29 25.19 -5.51
N GLY A 210 -14.23 26.12 -5.34
CA GLY A 210 -15.32 26.33 -6.30
C GLY A 210 -16.14 25.06 -6.45
N THR A 211 -16.34 24.59 -7.69
CA THR A 211 -17.10 23.36 -7.96
C THR A 211 -16.30 22.07 -7.80
N LYS A 212 -14.98 22.14 -7.58
CA LYS A 212 -14.15 20.96 -7.33
C LYS A 212 -14.32 20.48 -5.89
N GLU A 213 -14.05 19.21 -5.63
CA GLU A 213 -14.03 18.65 -4.28
C GLU A 213 -12.60 18.22 -3.91
N ALA A 214 -12.27 18.34 -2.63
CA ALA A 214 -11.09 17.67 -2.08
C ALA A 214 -11.44 16.19 -1.87
N GLU A 215 -10.73 15.31 -2.56
CA GLU A 215 -10.91 13.88 -2.38
C GLU A 215 -10.38 13.43 -1.02
N ASP A 216 -9.28 14.02 -0.56
CA ASP A 216 -8.69 13.77 0.76
C ASP A 216 -7.74 14.92 1.16
N VAL A 217 -7.47 15.03 2.45
CA VAL A 217 -6.56 16.03 3.04
C VAL A 217 -5.67 15.37 4.09
N ASP A 218 -4.47 15.91 4.29
CA ASP A 218 -3.61 15.52 5.40
C ASP A 218 -2.83 16.71 5.94
N LEU A 219 -2.41 16.60 7.21
CA LEU A 219 -1.68 17.65 7.93
C LEU A 219 -0.40 17.06 8.52
N ALA A 220 0.71 17.76 8.40
CA ALA A 220 1.96 17.40 9.07
C ALA A 220 2.62 18.63 9.72
N PRO A 221 3.34 18.47 10.83
CA PRO A 221 4.21 19.51 11.36
C PRO A 221 5.26 19.91 10.31
N ASN A 222 5.54 21.21 10.20
CA ASN A 222 6.58 21.72 9.33
C ASN A 222 7.92 21.77 10.11
N GLU A 223 8.94 21.10 9.60
CA GLU A 223 10.30 21.10 10.19
C GLU A 223 11.14 22.32 9.76
N GLY A 224 10.57 23.26 8.99
CA GLY A 224 11.26 24.49 8.58
C GLY A 224 11.49 25.48 9.72
N GLU A 225 12.34 26.49 9.47
CA GLU A 225 12.71 27.51 10.46
C GLU A 225 11.51 28.27 11.07
N LYS A 226 10.45 28.47 10.29
CA LYS A 226 9.21 29.13 10.74
C LYS A 226 8.32 28.23 11.60
N GLY A 227 8.61 26.94 11.69
CA GLY A 227 7.75 25.94 12.31
C GLY A 227 6.33 25.90 11.72
N GLY A 228 5.38 25.43 12.52
CA GLY A 228 3.97 25.36 12.16
C GLY A 228 3.60 24.06 11.48
N TYR A 229 2.70 24.14 10.50
CA TYR A 229 2.11 22.99 9.83
C TYR A 229 2.16 23.13 8.32
N VAL A 230 2.00 22.02 7.62
CA VAL A 230 1.72 21.96 6.19
C VAL A 230 0.45 21.18 5.97
N LEU A 231 -0.44 21.75 5.15
CA LEU A 231 -1.63 21.08 4.62
C LEU A 231 -1.27 20.54 3.24
N ALA A 232 -1.59 19.27 2.99
CA ALA A 232 -1.63 18.73 1.63
C ALA A 232 -3.04 18.22 1.34
N TYR A 233 -3.52 18.42 0.12
CA TYR A 233 -4.79 17.89 -0.34
C TYR A 233 -4.73 17.50 -1.80
N CYS A 234 -5.63 16.62 -2.22
CA CYS A 234 -5.80 16.28 -3.61
C CYS A 234 -7.25 16.51 -4.07
N THR A 235 -7.42 17.04 -5.27
CA THR A 235 -8.65 16.89 -6.04
C THR A 235 -8.56 15.59 -6.84
N ASN A 236 -9.55 15.30 -7.68
CA ASN A 236 -9.50 14.16 -8.59
C ASN A 236 -8.21 14.07 -9.43
N ASP A 237 -7.56 15.19 -9.73
CA ASP A 237 -6.62 15.30 -10.83
C ASP A 237 -5.34 16.09 -10.46
N GLU A 238 -5.33 16.76 -9.32
CA GLU A 238 -4.27 17.68 -8.92
C GLU A 238 -3.98 17.59 -7.42
N VAL A 239 -2.72 17.82 -7.05
CA VAL A 239 -2.21 17.77 -5.68
C VAL A 239 -1.69 19.13 -5.31
N PHE A 240 -2.11 19.61 -4.14
CA PHE A 240 -1.77 20.93 -3.63
C PHE A 240 -1.10 20.83 -2.26
N MET A 241 -0.33 21.85 -1.92
CA MET A 241 0.22 22.04 -0.59
C MET A 241 0.10 23.50 -0.16
N GLN A 242 -0.17 23.71 1.13
CA GLN A 242 -0.24 25.02 1.75
C GLN A 242 0.61 25.03 3.03
N GLN A 243 1.49 26.02 3.16
CA GLN A 243 2.23 26.23 4.41
C GLN A 243 1.38 27.04 5.39
N LEU A 244 1.37 26.60 6.65
CA LEU A 244 0.60 27.18 7.75
C LEU A 244 1.56 27.53 8.92
N PRO A 245 2.31 28.64 8.80
CA PRO A 245 3.21 29.07 9.87
C PRO A 245 2.43 29.50 11.12
N ILE A 246 3.06 29.42 12.30
CA ILE A 246 2.41 29.79 13.57
C ILE A 246 2.27 31.32 13.71
N THR A 247 3.30 32.05 13.28
CA THR A 247 3.45 33.49 13.57
C THR A 247 3.11 34.40 12.39
N SER A 248 2.82 33.84 11.22
CA SER A 248 2.53 34.61 10.01
C SER A 248 1.27 34.10 9.33
N THR A 249 0.73 34.91 8.43
CA THR A 249 -0.42 34.53 7.61
C THR A 249 -0.12 33.25 6.82
N PRO A 250 -1.09 32.34 6.69
CA PRO A 250 -1.00 31.19 5.78
C PRO A 250 -0.60 31.62 4.37
N GLU A 251 0.27 30.83 3.74
CA GLU A 251 0.61 31.03 2.33
C GLU A 251 -0.57 30.59 1.44
N ALA A 252 -0.63 31.05 0.19
CA ALA A 252 -1.62 30.53 -0.75
C ALA A 252 -1.31 29.05 -1.11
N PRO A 253 -2.32 28.20 -1.31
CA PRO A 253 -2.10 26.84 -1.77
C PRO A 253 -1.37 26.81 -3.12
N THR A 254 -0.33 26.00 -3.21
CA THR A 254 0.48 25.81 -4.42
C THR A 254 0.18 24.45 -5.03
N SER A 255 -0.04 24.41 -6.35
CA SER A 255 -0.16 23.16 -7.10
C SER A 255 1.21 22.50 -7.24
N LEU A 256 1.37 21.32 -6.61
CA LEU A 256 2.63 20.57 -6.61
C LEU A 256 2.74 19.59 -7.77
N PHE A 257 1.62 18.97 -8.14
CA PHE A 257 1.58 17.92 -9.13
C PHE A 257 0.21 17.88 -9.81
N ARG A 258 0.24 17.80 -11.14
CA ARG A 258 -0.95 17.68 -11.98
C ARG A 258 -0.79 16.44 -12.86
N ALA A 259 -1.81 15.58 -12.89
CA ALA A 259 -1.79 14.39 -13.73
C ALA A 259 -1.65 14.78 -15.22
N ALA A 260 -0.67 14.18 -15.92
CA ALA A 260 -0.38 14.53 -17.32
C ALA A 260 -1.58 14.27 -18.25
N GLU A 261 -2.47 13.35 -17.85
CA GLU A 261 -3.68 13.00 -18.57
C GLU A 261 -4.70 14.16 -18.62
N ILE A 262 -4.53 15.23 -17.83
CA ILE A 262 -5.41 16.41 -17.86
C ILE A 262 -5.17 17.27 -19.08
N SER A 263 -3.92 17.37 -19.55
CA SER A 263 -3.60 18.12 -20.77
C SER A 263 -3.99 17.37 -22.04
N THR A 264 -4.38 16.10 -21.90
CA THR A 264 -4.89 15.30 -23.02
C THR A 264 -6.38 15.54 -23.20
N ASN A 265 -6.86 15.49 -24.44
CA ASN A 265 -8.28 15.60 -24.79
C ASN A 265 -9.12 14.38 -24.34
N LEU A 266 -8.60 13.55 -23.42
CA LEU A 266 -9.32 12.40 -22.88
C LEU A 266 -10.56 12.86 -22.10
N PRO A 267 -11.72 12.20 -22.25
CA PRO A 267 -12.90 12.51 -21.47
C PRO A 267 -12.67 12.22 -19.97
N PRO A 268 -13.36 12.93 -19.04
CA PRO A 268 -13.14 12.78 -17.59
C PRO A 268 -13.31 11.35 -17.05
N SER A 269 -14.12 10.51 -17.70
CA SER A 269 -14.33 9.10 -17.33
C SER A 269 -13.15 8.18 -17.65
N GLN A 270 -12.28 8.61 -18.56
CA GLN A 270 -11.08 7.89 -18.99
C GLN A 270 -9.82 8.40 -18.28
N ARG A 271 -9.94 9.38 -17.40
CA ARG A 271 -8.81 9.92 -16.63
C ARG A 271 -8.65 9.16 -15.31
N PRO A 272 -7.41 8.85 -14.89
CA PRO A 272 -7.14 8.41 -13.54
C PRO A 272 -7.60 9.44 -12.52
N LYS A 273 -8.00 8.99 -11.32
CA LYS A 273 -8.49 9.86 -10.26
C LYS A 273 -7.74 9.63 -8.95
N PHE A 274 -7.21 10.68 -8.34
CA PHE A 274 -6.72 10.60 -6.97
C PHE A 274 -7.88 10.30 -6.02
N ARG A 275 -7.59 9.50 -4.99
CA ARG A 275 -8.57 9.05 -4.01
C ARG A 275 -8.16 9.36 -2.58
N ALA A 276 -6.86 9.39 -2.31
CA ALA A 276 -6.35 9.64 -0.98
C ALA A 276 -4.93 10.23 -1.02
N ILE A 277 -4.56 10.90 0.06
CA ILE A 277 -3.24 11.52 0.27
C ILE A 277 -2.80 11.37 1.72
N ARG A 278 -1.55 10.93 1.95
CA ARG A 278 -0.98 10.83 3.29
C ARG A 278 0.46 11.32 3.31
N PHE A 279 0.85 12.05 4.34
CA PHE A 279 2.25 12.35 4.60
C PHE A 279 2.97 11.09 5.06
N LEU A 280 4.02 10.69 4.33
CA LEU A 280 5.05 9.80 4.84
C LEU A 280 6.03 10.60 5.68
N THR A 281 6.48 11.74 5.19
CA THR A 281 7.27 12.75 5.90
C THR A 281 6.76 14.12 5.45
N PRO A 282 7.10 15.24 6.10
CA PRO A 282 6.72 16.57 5.61
C PRO A 282 7.17 16.88 4.16
N ARG A 283 8.08 16.08 3.60
CA ARG A 283 8.60 16.20 2.22
C ARG A 283 8.26 15.01 1.31
N LEU A 284 7.54 14.01 1.82
CA LEU A 284 7.17 12.80 1.08
C LEU A 284 5.68 12.56 1.23
N LEU A 285 4.94 12.66 0.13
CA LEU A 285 3.51 12.42 0.06
C LEU A 285 3.25 11.06 -0.59
N LEU A 286 2.45 10.22 0.03
CA LEU A 286 1.87 9.02 -0.55
C LEU A 286 0.50 9.36 -1.13
N LEU A 287 0.28 9.01 -2.39
CA LEU A 287 -0.98 9.20 -3.09
C LEU A 287 -1.55 7.86 -3.50
N LEU A 288 -2.87 7.72 -3.37
CA LEU A 288 -3.63 6.63 -3.95
C LEU A 288 -4.39 7.15 -5.17
N ARG A 289 -4.23 6.49 -6.32
CA ARG A 289 -4.85 6.87 -7.59
C ARG A 289 -5.57 5.69 -8.21
N ASN A 290 -6.86 5.83 -8.50
CA ASN A 290 -7.62 4.85 -9.26
C ASN A 290 -7.37 5.02 -10.75
N ARG A 291 -7.18 3.90 -11.44
CA ARG A 291 -7.14 3.86 -12.91
C ARG A 291 -8.57 3.97 -13.47
N PRO A 292 -8.72 4.50 -14.69
CA PRO A 292 -10.03 4.61 -15.33
C PRO A 292 -10.69 3.24 -15.49
N GLN A 293 -12.03 3.25 -15.60
CA GLN A 293 -12.85 2.07 -15.88
C GLN A 293 -12.67 0.90 -14.88
N ARG A 294 -12.30 1.20 -13.62
CA ARG A 294 -12.06 0.20 -12.57
C ARG A 294 -11.03 -0.87 -13.01
N SER A 295 -9.99 -0.46 -13.74
CA SER A 295 -8.92 -1.33 -14.22
C SER A 295 -7.78 -1.55 -13.21
N GLY A 296 -7.87 -0.96 -12.01
CA GLY A 296 -6.86 -1.07 -10.97
C GLY A 296 -6.64 0.23 -10.20
N ALA A 297 -5.62 0.22 -9.34
CA ALA A 297 -5.15 1.41 -8.65
C ALA A 297 -3.61 1.43 -8.53
N ASP A 298 -3.07 2.62 -8.35
CA ASP A 298 -1.64 2.88 -8.19
C ASP A 298 -1.39 3.64 -6.89
N LEU A 299 -0.30 3.29 -6.20
CA LEU A 299 0.34 4.12 -5.22
C LEU A 299 1.47 4.91 -5.87
N LEU A 300 1.54 6.20 -5.56
CA LEU A 300 2.60 7.10 -6.01
C LEU A 300 3.21 7.77 -4.77
N VAL A 301 4.53 7.85 -4.71
CA VAL A 301 5.20 8.70 -3.72
C VAL A 301 5.74 9.93 -4.43
N LEU A 302 5.32 11.11 -3.96
CA LEU A 302 5.87 12.39 -4.40
C LEU A 302 6.90 12.88 -3.39
N ARG A 303 8.06 13.30 -3.89
CA ARG A 303 9.02 14.09 -3.14
C ARG A 303 8.80 15.56 -3.43
N VAL A 304 8.53 16.32 -2.38
CA VAL A 304 8.30 17.77 -2.43
C VAL A 304 9.63 18.50 -2.28
N SER A 305 9.82 19.56 -3.07
CA SER A 305 10.97 20.46 -2.97
C SER A 305 11.02 21.19 -1.62
N LYS A 306 12.18 21.75 -1.26
CA LYS A 306 12.37 22.44 0.04
C LYS A 306 11.49 23.67 0.21
N ASP A 307 11.21 24.36 -0.89
CA ASP A 307 10.37 25.55 -0.98
C ASP A 307 8.88 25.22 -1.17
N CYS A 308 8.48 23.94 -1.17
CA CYS A 308 7.09 23.50 -1.36
C CYS A 308 6.46 23.99 -2.69
N SER A 309 7.27 24.25 -3.72
CA SER A 309 6.78 24.77 -5.01
C SER A 309 6.58 23.68 -6.06
N GLN A 310 7.31 22.57 -5.96
CA GLN A 310 7.31 21.50 -6.96
C GLN A 310 7.37 20.13 -6.29
N ALA A 311 6.87 19.11 -6.99
CA ALA A 311 7.04 17.73 -6.57
C ALA A 311 7.37 16.81 -7.75
N ARG A 312 8.12 15.75 -7.47
CA ARG A 312 8.43 14.69 -8.45
C ARG A 312 8.05 13.32 -7.90
N ILE A 313 7.63 12.42 -8.77
CA ILE A 313 7.38 11.03 -8.41
C ILE A 313 8.74 10.36 -8.11
N VAL A 314 8.83 9.65 -6.99
CA VAL A 314 10.02 8.89 -6.59
C VAL A 314 9.79 7.40 -6.49
N LEU A 315 8.55 6.97 -6.28
CA LEU A 315 8.17 5.56 -6.28
C LEU A 315 6.78 5.41 -6.89
N ARG A 316 6.57 4.29 -7.56
CA ARG A 316 5.27 3.86 -8.08
C ARG A 316 5.06 2.39 -7.76
N LYS A 317 3.86 2.03 -7.34
CA LYS A 317 3.46 0.64 -7.13
C LYS A 317 2.03 0.44 -7.60
N GLN A 318 1.83 -0.48 -8.54
CA GLN A 318 0.48 -0.97 -8.82
C GLN A 318 0.04 -1.81 -7.61
N VAL A 319 -1.16 -1.55 -7.10
CA VAL A 319 -1.73 -2.36 -6.00
C VAL A 319 -2.05 -3.77 -6.49
N ASN A 320 -2.52 -4.65 -5.61
CA ASN A 320 -2.87 -6.02 -5.98
C ASN A 320 -3.81 -6.04 -7.20
N LYS A 321 -3.48 -6.85 -8.20
CA LYS A 321 -4.21 -6.96 -9.47
C LYS A 321 -5.70 -7.30 -9.33
N SER A 322 -6.11 -7.90 -8.20
CA SER A 322 -7.53 -8.16 -7.95
C SER A 322 -8.31 -6.92 -7.53
N LEU A 323 -7.67 -5.87 -7.01
CA LEU A 323 -8.33 -4.62 -6.64
C LEU A 323 -8.66 -3.81 -7.89
N LYS A 324 -9.94 -3.75 -8.26
CA LYS A 324 -10.42 -3.00 -9.43
C LYS A 324 -10.51 -1.50 -9.17
N ALA A 325 -10.84 -1.12 -7.93
CA ALA A 325 -10.83 0.26 -7.47
C ALA A 325 -10.46 0.29 -5.98
N ALA A 326 -9.66 1.26 -5.58
CA ALA A 326 -9.35 1.53 -4.19
C ALA A 326 -10.28 2.63 -3.65
N VAL A 327 -10.66 2.52 -2.38
CA VAL A 327 -11.63 3.41 -1.72
C VAL A 327 -11.07 4.10 -0.49
N GLY A 328 -10.03 3.54 0.14
CA GLY A 328 -9.38 4.10 1.32
C GLY A 328 -7.88 3.79 1.40
N LEU A 329 -7.15 4.68 2.07
CA LEU A 329 -5.72 4.59 2.33
C LEU A 329 -5.46 5.08 3.75
N ASP A 330 -4.65 4.35 4.50
CA ASP A 330 -4.06 4.88 5.72
C ASP A 330 -2.62 4.39 5.92
N VAL A 331 -1.87 5.14 6.73
CA VAL A 331 -0.45 4.91 6.96
C VAL A 331 -0.15 5.00 8.44
N ALA A 332 0.55 3.99 8.97
CA ALA A 332 1.11 4.00 10.31
C ALA A 332 2.64 4.09 10.26
N PRO A 333 3.25 5.18 10.74
CA PRO A 333 4.67 5.17 11.05
C PRO A 333 4.92 4.28 12.28
N LEU A 334 5.88 3.35 12.18
CA LEU A 334 6.37 2.59 13.32
C LEU A 334 7.47 3.37 14.06
N SER A 335 8.04 2.77 15.10
CA SER A 335 9.11 3.38 15.89
C SER A 335 10.31 3.81 15.02
N GLU A 336 10.82 5.01 15.25
CA GLU A 336 12.04 5.52 14.63
C GLU A 336 13.22 5.32 15.58
N VAL A 337 14.30 4.69 15.09
CA VAL A 337 15.55 4.49 15.84
C VAL A 337 16.71 4.84 14.92
N ALA A 338 17.61 5.71 15.38
CA ALA A 338 18.76 6.18 14.61
C ALA A 338 18.41 6.73 13.20
N GLY A 339 17.27 7.41 13.07
CA GLY A 339 16.82 7.97 11.79
C GLY A 339 16.25 6.94 10.80
N GLU A 340 16.18 5.67 11.19
CA GLU A 340 15.46 4.64 10.45
C GLU A 340 14.05 4.43 11.00
N ARG A 341 13.08 4.33 10.10
CA ARG A 341 11.71 3.94 10.43
C ARG A 341 11.08 3.14 9.30
N GLN A 342 9.97 2.50 9.61
CA GLN A 342 9.18 1.79 8.62
C GLN A 342 7.75 2.32 8.65
N PHE A 343 7.16 2.49 7.48
CA PHE A 343 5.75 2.79 7.31
C PHE A 343 5.00 1.50 6.98
N VAL A 344 3.88 1.29 7.65
CA VAL A 344 2.89 0.28 7.25
C VAL A 344 1.77 1.01 6.53
N ILE A 345 1.41 0.51 5.36
CA ILE A 345 0.44 1.14 4.46
C ILE A 345 -0.70 0.15 4.24
N ALA A 346 -1.93 0.58 4.43
CA ALA A 346 -3.11 -0.22 4.12
C ALA A 346 -3.90 0.43 2.99
N VAL A 347 -4.22 -0.35 1.97
CA VAL A 347 -5.07 0.05 0.85
C VAL A 347 -6.34 -0.78 0.87
N GLY A 348 -7.46 -0.12 1.15
CA GLY A 348 -8.78 -0.73 1.07
C GLY A 348 -9.38 -0.54 -0.32
N GLY A 349 -10.02 -1.56 -0.86
CA GLY A 349 -10.64 -1.48 -2.17
C GLY A 349 -11.70 -2.56 -2.42
N ILE A 350 -12.20 -2.54 -3.65
CA ILE A 350 -13.30 -3.37 -4.12
C ILE A 350 -12.78 -4.25 -5.25
N PRO A 351 -12.48 -5.54 -5.00
CA PRO A 351 -12.16 -6.50 -6.05
C PRO A 351 -13.40 -6.95 -6.85
N GLY A 352 -14.58 -6.95 -6.20
CA GLY A 352 -15.84 -7.45 -6.77
C GLY A 352 -17.03 -6.87 -6.01
N GLU A 353 -17.80 -7.72 -5.34
CA GLU A 353 -18.92 -7.31 -4.48
C GLU A 353 -18.46 -7.01 -3.04
N ASN A 354 -17.54 -7.84 -2.53
CA ASN A 354 -16.93 -7.67 -1.22
C ASN A 354 -15.74 -6.71 -1.26
N SER A 355 -15.29 -6.29 -0.07
CA SER A 355 -14.08 -5.49 0.09
C SER A 355 -12.83 -6.33 0.37
N ALA A 356 -11.68 -5.77 0.06
CA ALA A 356 -10.38 -6.35 0.37
C ALA A 356 -9.40 -5.27 0.83
N ILE A 357 -8.38 -5.69 1.58
CA ILE A 357 -7.33 -4.83 2.11
C ILE A 357 -5.96 -5.39 1.73
N GLU A 358 -5.15 -4.59 1.06
CA GLU A 358 -3.72 -4.88 0.86
C GLU A 358 -2.89 -4.15 1.92
N VAL A 359 -2.00 -4.87 2.61
CA VAL A 359 -1.05 -4.29 3.56
C VAL A 359 0.35 -4.36 2.97
N LEU A 360 1.02 -3.22 2.94
CA LEU A 360 2.36 -3.01 2.41
C LEU A 360 3.27 -2.41 3.49
N THR A 361 4.58 -2.55 3.29
CA THR A 361 5.60 -1.87 4.07
C THR A 361 6.49 -1.03 3.19
N LEU A 362 6.99 0.08 3.73
CA LEU A 362 7.95 0.94 3.09
C LEU A 362 9.00 1.39 4.11
N ASP A 363 10.25 1.02 3.88
CA ASP A 363 11.37 1.38 4.76
C ASP A 363 11.85 2.80 4.43
N TYR A 364 12.27 3.55 5.45
CA TYR A 364 12.82 4.90 5.31
C TYR A 364 14.01 5.10 6.24
N SER A 365 15.06 5.70 5.70
CA SER A 365 16.24 6.17 6.41
C SER A 365 16.49 7.63 6.04
N ARG A 366 16.93 8.45 6.99
CA ARG A 366 17.32 9.84 6.71
C ARG A 366 18.47 9.92 5.70
N ASP A 367 19.40 8.97 5.75
CA ASP A 367 20.61 8.97 4.92
C ASP A 367 20.36 8.30 3.56
N ALA A 368 19.75 7.11 3.57
CA ALA A 368 19.50 6.35 2.34
C ALA A 368 18.21 6.76 1.60
N GLY A 369 17.30 7.47 2.27
CA GLY A 369 16.00 7.83 1.74
C GLY A 369 14.97 6.70 1.83
N LEU A 370 14.11 6.59 0.83
CA LEU A 370 13.04 5.59 0.78
C LEU A 370 13.54 4.29 0.15
N GLY A 371 13.16 3.16 0.74
CA GLY A 371 13.26 1.84 0.10
C GLY A 371 12.12 1.59 -0.89
N THR A 372 11.89 0.33 -1.24
CA THR A 372 10.81 -0.08 -2.15
C THR A 372 9.58 -0.59 -1.41
N PHE A 373 8.42 -0.58 -2.08
CA PHE A 373 7.19 -1.16 -1.54
C PHE A 373 7.31 -2.68 -1.43
N ARG A 374 7.07 -3.24 -0.24
CA ARG A 374 7.00 -4.70 -0.04
C ARG A 374 5.58 -5.09 0.37
N SER A 375 5.03 -6.11 -0.28
CA SER A 375 3.72 -6.65 0.09
C SER A 375 3.85 -7.53 1.32
N PHE A 376 3.02 -7.28 2.34
CA PHE A 376 2.97 -8.07 3.56
C PHE A 376 1.85 -9.11 3.50
N THR A 377 0.62 -8.67 3.26
CA THR A 377 -0.55 -9.55 3.14
C THR A 377 -1.64 -8.93 2.28
N TYR A 378 -2.53 -9.78 1.77
CA TYR A 378 -3.74 -9.39 1.06
C TYR A 378 -4.94 -10.10 1.69
N LEU A 379 -5.79 -9.32 2.36
CA LEU A 379 -6.98 -9.78 3.08
C LEU A 379 -8.19 -9.66 2.16
N LYS A 380 -8.80 -10.79 1.80
CA LYS A 380 -9.99 -10.86 0.96
C LYS A 380 -11.26 -10.90 1.81
N ASP A 381 -12.38 -10.53 1.20
CA ASP A 381 -13.73 -10.69 1.76
C ASP A 381 -13.84 -10.12 3.19
N VAL A 382 -13.31 -8.91 3.38
CA VAL A 382 -13.23 -8.27 4.70
C VAL A 382 -14.62 -7.83 5.14
N HIS A 383 -15.35 -7.12 4.27
CA HIS A 383 -16.75 -6.73 4.49
C HIS A 383 -17.64 -7.27 3.38
N ASP A 384 -18.89 -7.56 3.75
CA ASP A 384 -19.98 -7.93 2.84
C ASP A 384 -20.53 -6.66 2.16
N GLY A 385 -19.71 -6.09 1.28
CA GLY A 385 -19.99 -4.82 0.62
C GLY A 385 -18.82 -3.82 0.69
N PRO A 386 -19.05 -2.56 0.29
CA PRO A 386 -18.00 -1.56 0.26
C PRO A 386 -17.58 -1.17 1.68
N LEU A 387 -16.26 -1.12 1.90
CA LEU A 387 -15.70 -0.47 3.07
C LEU A 387 -15.85 1.05 2.93
N THR A 388 -16.05 1.73 4.05
CA THR A 388 -16.26 3.18 4.14
C THR A 388 -15.17 3.86 4.94
N GLY A 389 -14.53 3.15 5.87
CA GLY A 389 -13.40 3.65 6.65
C GLY A 389 -12.32 2.60 6.82
N LEU A 390 -11.07 3.07 6.85
CA LEU A 390 -9.87 2.28 7.07
C LEU A 390 -8.90 3.13 7.89
N VAL A 391 -8.50 2.65 9.06
CA VAL A 391 -7.65 3.42 9.98
C VAL A 391 -6.71 2.53 10.78
N PHE A 392 -5.46 2.94 10.88
CA PHE A 392 -4.50 2.34 11.80
C PHE A 392 -4.57 2.98 13.17
N SER A 393 -4.31 2.19 14.21
CA SER A 393 -3.98 2.73 15.52
C SER A 393 -2.57 3.33 15.51
N ASN A 394 -2.34 4.38 16.29
CA ASN A 394 -0.98 4.83 16.58
C ASN A 394 -0.17 3.72 17.24
N PHE A 395 1.02 3.42 16.70
CA PHE A 395 1.93 2.49 17.33
C PHE A 395 2.64 3.15 18.51
N ILE A 396 2.28 2.75 19.73
CA ILE A 396 2.94 3.19 20.95
C ILE A 396 4.04 2.19 21.29
N ALA A 397 5.29 2.57 21.04
CA ALA A 397 6.43 1.73 21.33
C ALA A 397 6.55 1.46 22.85
N PRO A 398 6.99 0.25 23.25
CA PRO A 398 7.31 -0.04 24.65
C PRO A 398 8.36 0.93 25.22
N LYS A 399 8.31 1.16 26.53
CA LYS A 399 9.34 1.94 27.22
C LYS A 399 10.71 1.26 27.06
N LEU A 400 11.71 2.06 26.71
CA LEU A 400 13.09 1.60 26.56
C LEU A 400 13.88 1.82 27.87
N PRO A 401 14.83 0.92 28.22
CA PRO A 401 15.16 -0.33 27.54
C PRO A 401 14.06 -1.38 27.71
N VAL A 402 13.89 -2.22 26.69
CA VAL A 402 12.89 -3.30 26.71
C VAL A 402 13.23 -4.30 27.81
N THR A 403 12.27 -4.57 28.69
CA THR A 403 12.38 -5.62 29.73
C THR A 403 11.69 -6.91 29.27
N GLY A 404 11.99 -8.03 29.92
CA GLY A 404 11.35 -9.33 29.62
C GLY A 404 9.82 -9.36 29.82
N ASP A 405 9.24 -8.33 30.44
CA ASP A 405 7.80 -8.18 30.65
C ASP A 405 7.06 -7.66 29.41
N VAL A 406 7.78 -7.23 28.36
CA VAL A 406 7.18 -6.69 27.14
C VAL A 406 6.64 -7.85 26.30
N GLY A 407 5.32 -8.00 26.31
CA GLY A 407 4.62 -8.99 25.51
C GLY A 407 4.67 -8.73 23.98
N PRO A 408 4.11 -9.64 23.18
CA PRO A 408 4.08 -9.52 21.72
C PRO A 408 3.41 -8.22 21.26
N GLN A 409 4.12 -7.40 20.49
CA GLN A 409 3.60 -6.15 19.96
C GLN A 409 2.79 -6.36 18.68
N SER A 410 1.74 -5.57 18.50
CA SER A 410 0.88 -5.62 17.31
C SER A 410 0.38 -4.24 16.95
N LEU A 411 0.34 -3.94 15.64
CA LEU A 411 -0.35 -2.80 15.08
C LEU A 411 -1.82 -3.16 14.82
N ARG A 412 -2.76 -2.29 15.18
CA ARG A 412 -4.18 -2.51 14.92
C ARG A 412 -4.59 -1.79 13.64
N LEU A 413 -5.28 -2.49 12.75
CA LEU A 413 -5.90 -1.93 11.55
C LEU A 413 -7.40 -2.16 11.62
N ALA A 414 -8.16 -1.08 11.77
CA ALA A 414 -9.61 -1.12 11.77
C ALA A 414 -10.17 -0.84 10.38
N SER A 415 -11.23 -1.56 10.01
CA SER A 415 -12.07 -1.26 8.86
C SER A 415 -13.54 -1.27 9.24
N VAL A 416 -14.30 -0.39 8.61
CA VAL A 416 -15.75 -0.27 8.80
C VAL A 416 -16.44 -0.21 7.44
N GLY A 417 -17.71 -0.63 7.40
CA GLY A 417 -18.47 -0.68 6.16
C GLY A 417 -19.96 -0.45 6.34
N VAL A 418 -20.65 -0.35 5.20
CA VAL A 418 -22.12 -0.26 5.15
C VAL A 418 -22.81 -1.53 5.64
N ASP A 419 -22.08 -2.64 5.74
CA ASP A 419 -22.49 -3.93 6.32
C ASP A 419 -22.63 -3.89 7.86
N LYS A 420 -22.54 -2.69 8.45
CA LYS A 420 -22.67 -2.42 9.90
C LYS A 420 -21.57 -3.07 10.75
N SER A 421 -20.50 -3.53 10.12
CA SER A 421 -19.49 -4.31 10.81
C SER A 421 -18.23 -3.50 11.05
N VAL A 422 -17.66 -3.68 12.24
CA VAL A 422 -16.34 -3.20 12.63
C VAL A 422 -15.41 -4.40 12.68
N ILE A 423 -14.29 -4.35 11.97
CA ILE A 423 -13.28 -5.39 12.00
C ILE A 423 -11.96 -4.77 12.39
N VAL A 424 -11.27 -5.39 13.35
CA VAL A 424 -9.93 -4.98 13.77
C VAL A 424 -8.96 -6.13 13.54
N HIS A 425 -7.98 -5.90 12.68
CA HIS A 425 -6.87 -6.80 12.41
C HIS A 425 -5.69 -6.47 13.32
N HIS A 426 -5.12 -7.48 13.96
CA HIS A 426 -3.92 -7.37 14.79
C HIS A 426 -2.70 -7.86 14.02
N ILE A 427 -1.96 -6.92 13.46
CA ILE A 427 -0.78 -7.18 12.62
C ILE A 427 0.44 -7.33 13.53
N PRO A 428 1.09 -8.49 13.59
CA PRO A 428 2.18 -8.74 14.52
C PRO A 428 3.45 -7.97 14.12
N LEU A 429 4.03 -7.26 15.09
CA LEU A 429 5.30 -6.54 14.93
C LEU A 429 6.44 -7.35 15.56
N ARG A 430 7.65 -7.20 15.03
CA ARG A 430 8.86 -7.85 15.56
C ARG A 430 9.95 -6.82 15.89
N PRO A 431 10.72 -7.01 16.97
CA PRO A 431 11.91 -6.21 17.22
C PRO A 431 12.98 -6.45 16.14
N PHE A 432 13.66 -5.39 15.75
CA PHE A 432 14.72 -5.38 14.74
C PHE A 432 15.83 -4.37 15.14
N PRO A 433 17.12 -4.74 15.10
CA PRO A 433 17.63 -6.11 14.91
C PRO A 433 17.24 -7.03 16.08
N SER A 434 17.67 -8.32 16.06
CA SER A 434 17.31 -9.40 17.02
C SER A 434 16.90 -8.93 18.43
N PRO A 435 15.92 -9.59 19.10
CA PRO A 435 15.42 -9.22 20.43
C PRO A 435 16.46 -9.05 21.55
N ASP A 436 17.72 -9.46 21.35
CA ASP A 436 18.83 -9.25 22.29
C ASP A 436 19.22 -7.76 22.46
N VAL A 437 18.81 -6.91 21.53
CA VAL A 437 19.09 -5.48 21.56
C VAL A 437 18.13 -4.77 22.51
N LYS A 438 18.67 -4.06 23.52
CA LYS A 438 17.87 -3.35 24.55
C LYS A 438 16.98 -2.22 24.00
N THR A 439 17.31 -1.71 22.82
CA THR A 439 16.61 -0.61 22.14
C THR A 439 16.25 -0.99 20.70
N PRO A 440 15.39 -2.00 20.50
CA PRO A 440 15.04 -2.47 19.16
C PRO A 440 14.03 -1.52 18.52
N ARG A 441 14.07 -1.44 17.18
CA ARG A 441 12.99 -0.87 16.38
C ARG A 441 11.95 -1.95 16.14
N TYR A 442 10.66 -1.64 16.29
CA TYR A 442 9.61 -2.56 15.89
C TYR A 442 9.28 -2.39 14.42
N VAL A 443 9.30 -3.49 13.68
CA VAL A 443 9.04 -3.55 12.24
C VAL A 443 8.07 -4.67 11.91
N LEU A 444 7.38 -4.50 10.79
CA LEU A 444 6.63 -5.54 10.13
C LEU A 444 7.55 -6.27 9.17
N ILE A 445 7.92 -7.50 9.52
CA ILE A 445 8.76 -8.35 8.68
C ILE A 445 7.81 -9.12 7.74
N PRO A 446 7.91 -8.95 6.41
CA PRO A 446 7.15 -9.78 5.49
C PRO A 446 7.44 -11.25 5.78
N PRO A 447 6.43 -12.13 5.70
CA PRO A 447 6.68 -13.56 5.85
C PRO A 447 7.79 -13.91 4.86
N GLY A 448 8.86 -14.53 5.36
CA GLY A 448 9.94 -15.02 4.51
C GLY A 448 9.37 -15.85 3.36
N ARG A 449 10.09 -15.92 2.23
CA ARG A 449 9.67 -16.75 1.09
C ARG A 449 9.17 -18.08 1.64
N SER A 450 7.88 -18.34 1.40
CA SER A 450 7.16 -19.49 1.95
C SER A 450 8.08 -20.71 1.93
N GLU A 451 8.33 -21.37 3.06
CA GLU A 451 9.16 -22.57 3.10
C GLU A 451 8.73 -23.56 2.02
N VAL A 452 7.42 -23.61 1.72
CA VAL A 452 6.86 -24.35 0.59
C VAL A 452 7.46 -23.94 -0.76
N VAL A 453 7.60 -22.67 -1.11
CA VAL A 453 8.19 -22.25 -2.39
C VAL A 453 9.67 -22.55 -2.44
N GLN A 454 10.40 -22.34 -1.33
CA GLN A 454 11.82 -22.70 -1.26
C GLN A 454 12.02 -24.22 -1.33
N THR A 455 11.16 -24.99 -0.67
CA THR A 455 11.17 -26.46 -0.69
C THR A 455 10.76 -26.97 -2.05
N THR A 456 9.69 -26.46 -2.67
CA THR A 456 9.30 -26.84 -4.03
C THR A 456 10.41 -26.50 -5.03
N PHE A 457 11.04 -25.33 -4.92
CA PHE A 457 12.17 -24.97 -5.77
C PHE A 457 13.37 -25.90 -5.54
N SER A 458 13.69 -26.20 -4.28
CA SER A 458 14.76 -27.13 -3.90
C SER A 458 14.49 -28.55 -4.36
N VAL A 459 13.26 -29.05 -4.21
CA VAL A 459 12.81 -30.36 -4.67
C VAL A 459 12.84 -30.43 -6.19
N PHE A 460 12.35 -29.40 -6.89
CA PHE A 460 12.41 -29.31 -8.33
C PHE A 460 13.86 -29.34 -8.84
N PHE A 461 14.75 -28.51 -8.27
CA PHE A 461 16.16 -28.55 -8.62
C PHE A 461 16.81 -29.89 -8.28
N SER A 462 16.42 -30.52 -7.19
CA SER A 462 16.90 -31.85 -6.82
C SER A 462 16.48 -32.90 -7.86
N ILE A 463 15.22 -32.87 -8.33
CA ILE A 463 14.73 -33.76 -9.39
C ILE A 463 15.49 -33.52 -10.70
N VAL A 464 15.72 -32.26 -11.09
CA VAL A 464 16.49 -31.91 -12.29
C VAL A 464 17.94 -32.41 -12.18
N ILE A 465 18.60 -32.21 -11.04
CA ILE A 465 19.97 -32.66 -10.80
C ILE A 465 20.06 -34.19 -10.80
N ILE A 466 19.12 -34.88 -10.13
CA ILE A 466 19.08 -36.35 -10.10
C ILE A 466 18.80 -36.90 -11.51
N GLY A 467 17.86 -36.31 -12.25
CA GLY A 467 17.59 -36.68 -13.64
C GLY A 467 18.78 -36.48 -14.56
N PHE A 468 19.50 -35.36 -14.41
CA PHE A 468 20.72 -35.09 -15.17
C PHE A 468 21.85 -36.07 -14.81
N ALA A 469 22.04 -36.37 -13.52
CA ALA A 469 23.01 -37.36 -13.08
C ALA A 469 22.68 -38.77 -13.60
N ALA A 470 21.41 -39.18 -13.55
CA ALA A 470 20.96 -40.46 -14.10
C ALA A 470 21.16 -40.53 -15.62
N PHE A 471 20.86 -39.45 -16.35
CA PHE A 471 21.13 -39.33 -17.78
C PHE A 471 22.62 -39.46 -18.09
N LEU A 472 23.50 -38.74 -17.37
CA LEU A 472 24.94 -38.85 -17.55
C LEU A 472 25.47 -40.25 -17.21
N MET A 473 24.92 -40.89 -16.18
CA MET A 473 25.27 -42.26 -15.81
C MET A 473 24.85 -43.24 -16.92
N GLN A 474 23.63 -43.12 -17.43
CA GLN A 474 23.12 -43.93 -18.55
C GLN A 474 24.00 -43.76 -19.79
N VAL A 475 24.33 -42.51 -20.17
CA VAL A 475 25.26 -42.19 -21.27
C VAL A 475 26.62 -42.85 -21.05
N PHE A 476 27.18 -42.78 -19.84
CA PHE A 476 28.46 -43.40 -19.51
C PHE A 476 28.43 -44.93 -19.59
N CYS A 477 27.39 -45.56 -19.04
CA CYS A 477 27.21 -47.01 -19.09
C CYS A 477 26.97 -47.53 -20.51
N GLU A 478 26.24 -46.78 -21.36
CA GLU A 478 26.07 -47.10 -22.78
C GLU A 478 27.40 -47.00 -23.54
N ILE A 479 28.18 -45.93 -23.33
CA ILE A 479 29.51 -45.75 -23.94
C ILE A 479 30.47 -46.87 -23.54
N ARG A 480 30.42 -47.32 -22.28
CA ARG A 480 31.26 -48.41 -21.75
C ARG A 480 30.76 -49.81 -22.11
N GLY A 481 29.59 -49.94 -22.75
CA GLY A 481 29.01 -51.24 -23.12
C GLY A 481 28.46 -52.06 -21.95
N VAL A 482 28.15 -51.42 -20.82
CA VAL A 482 27.60 -52.08 -19.62
C VAL A 482 26.10 -52.33 -19.77
N VAL A 483 25.39 -51.47 -20.50
CA VAL A 483 23.94 -51.54 -20.74
C VAL A 483 23.60 -51.30 -22.21
N PRO A 484 22.51 -51.92 -22.75
CA PRO A 484 22.05 -51.72 -24.12
C PRO A 484 21.94 -50.23 -24.50
N PRO A 485 22.25 -49.84 -25.74
CA PRO A 485 22.19 -48.44 -26.16
C PRO A 485 20.72 -48.01 -26.33
N VAL A 486 20.14 -47.45 -25.27
CA VAL A 486 18.78 -46.90 -25.28
C VAL A 486 18.79 -45.45 -25.78
N LEU A 487 19.82 -44.67 -25.41
CA LEU A 487 20.00 -43.27 -25.83
C LEU A 487 20.83 -43.12 -27.11
N GLY A 488 21.53 -44.19 -27.54
CA GLY A 488 22.46 -44.12 -28.67
C GLY A 488 23.71 -43.29 -28.34
N ALA A 489 24.04 -43.15 -27.05
CA ALA A 489 25.18 -42.36 -26.59
C ALA A 489 26.55 -42.72 -27.22
N PRO A 490 26.85 -43.99 -27.57
CA PRO A 490 28.09 -44.32 -28.28
C PRO A 490 28.23 -43.57 -29.60
N ASP A 491 27.12 -43.20 -30.26
CA ASP A 491 27.15 -42.51 -31.54
C ASP A 491 27.58 -41.05 -31.44
N TRP A 492 27.54 -40.46 -30.24
CA TRP A 492 27.95 -39.09 -30.00
C TRP A 492 29.47 -38.93 -29.93
N LEU A 493 30.20 -40.04 -29.74
CA LEU A 493 31.66 -40.05 -29.76
C LEU A 493 32.18 -40.16 -31.19
N SER A 494 33.29 -39.47 -31.47
CA SER A 494 34.01 -39.64 -32.74
C SER A 494 34.46 -41.10 -32.93
N PRO A 495 34.55 -41.62 -34.16
CA PRO A 495 34.87 -43.04 -34.41
C PRO A 495 36.12 -43.53 -33.68
N ARG A 496 37.15 -42.67 -33.61
CA ARG A 496 38.43 -42.97 -32.93
C ARG A 496 38.30 -43.08 -31.40
N MET A 497 37.36 -42.36 -30.79
CA MET A 497 37.07 -42.44 -29.35
C MET A 497 36.18 -43.63 -29.00
N ARG A 498 35.31 -44.06 -29.93
CA ARG A 498 34.49 -45.27 -29.74
C ARG A 498 35.36 -46.52 -29.62
N GLU A 499 36.40 -46.64 -30.44
CA GLU A 499 37.36 -47.76 -30.37
C GLU A 499 38.22 -47.77 -29.11
N LEU A 500 38.50 -46.59 -28.53
CA LEU A 500 39.32 -46.46 -27.31
C LEU A 500 38.54 -46.71 -26.01
N VAL A 501 37.24 -46.39 -25.99
CA VAL A 501 36.44 -46.38 -24.76
C VAL A 501 35.34 -47.46 -24.76
N GLY A 502 34.81 -47.81 -25.94
CA GLY A 502 33.78 -48.82 -26.09
C GLY A 502 34.39 -50.20 -26.30
N GLN A 503 34.35 -51.06 -25.27
CA GLN A 503 34.54 -52.50 -25.48
C GLN A 503 33.22 -53.12 -25.95
N PRO A 504 33.22 -53.96 -26.99
CA PRO A 504 32.02 -54.68 -27.42
C PRO A 504 31.60 -55.69 -26.36
N TYR A 505 30.28 -55.81 -26.16
CA TYR A 505 29.59 -56.69 -25.21
C TYR A 505 30.20 -58.10 -25.13
N LEU A 506 30.92 -58.41 -24.04
CA LEU A 506 31.37 -59.77 -23.72
C LEU A 506 30.31 -60.60 -22.96
N LEU A 507 29.16 -60.01 -22.60
CA LEU A 507 28.13 -60.67 -21.78
C LEU A 507 26.78 -60.93 -22.48
N ALA A 508 26.69 -60.68 -23.80
CA ALA A 508 25.46 -60.90 -24.56
C ALA A 508 25.21 -62.36 -24.99
N ASN A 509 26.17 -63.27 -24.78
CA ASN A 509 26.05 -64.68 -25.21
C ASN A 509 25.59 -65.66 -24.11
N GLN A 510 25.17 -65.18 -22.92
CA GLN A 510 24.65 -66.07 -21.86
C GLN A 510 23.32 -65.63 -21.23
N ALA A 511 22.69 -64.54 -21.70
CA ALA A 511 21.42 -64.04 -21.13
C ALA A 511 20.20 -64.22 -22.04
N SER A 512 20.30 -64.99 -23.13
CA SER A 512 19.23 -65.22 -24.11
C SER A 512 18.08 -66.12 -23.62
N SER A 513 17.83 -66.22 -22.30
CA SER A 513 16.82 -67.14 -21.73
C SER A 513 16.00 -66.59 -20.56
N ALA A 514 16.12 -65.31 -20.17
CA ALA A 514 15.50 -64.87 -18.90
C ALA A 514 14.92 -63.45 -18.84
N ALA A 515 14.50 -62.85 -19.95
CA ALA A 515 13.81 -61.55 -19.91
C ALA A 515 12.63 -61.46 -20.89
N SER A 516 11.66 -62.36 -20.73
CA SER A 516 10.25 -62.01 -20.91
C SER A 516 9.79 -61.36 -19.60
N ASP A 517 9.01 -60.27 -19.70
CA ASP A 517 8.42 -59.47 -18.61
C ASP A 517 9.20 -58.19 -18.21
N ILE A 518 9.23 -57.22 -19.13
CA ILE A 518 9.37 -55.80 -18.76
C ILE A 518 7.94 -55.23 -18.60
N PRO A 519 7.56 -54.69 -17.43
CA PRO A 519 6.21 -54.19 -17.22
C PRO A 519 5.99 -52.87 -17.99
N VAL A 520 4.83 -52.79 -18.63
CA VAL A 520 4.29 -51.69 -19.46
C VAL A 520 4.20 -50.32 -18.73
N ALA A 521 4.64 -50.23 -17.47
CA ALA A 521 4.56 -49.01 -16.64
C ALA A 521 5.58 -47.91 -17.00
N ALA A 522 6.68 -48.23 -17.71
CA ALA A 522 7.69 -47.22 -18.06
C ALA A 522 7.27 -46.31 -19.23
N HIS A 523 6.42 -46.79 -20.14
CA HIS A 523 5.93 -45.99 -21.26
C HIS A 523 4.85 -44.98 -20.85
N SER A 524 4.04 -45.26 -19.81
CA SER A 524 3.03 -44.30 -19.35
C SER A 524 3.65 -43.10 -18.62
N ALA A 525 4.75 -43.30 -17.88
CA ALA A 525 5.43 -42.21 -17.17
C ALA A 525 6.12 -41.22 -18.11
N VAL A 526 6.65 -41.69 -19.24
CA VAL A 526 7.31 -40.84 -20.24
C VAL A 526 6.26 -40.01 -21.02
N ASP A 527 5.09 -40.59 -21.32
CA ASP A 527 4.00 -39.86 -21.98
C ASP A 527 3.30 -38.85 -21.03
N GLU A 528 3.19 -39.14 -19.74
CA GLU A 528 2.74 -38.16 -18.73
C GLU A 528 3.75 -37.02 -18.56
N PHE A 529 5.07 -37.32 -18.55
CA PHE A 529 6.10 -36.30 -18.43
C PHE A 529 6.17 -35.41 -19.69
N LYS A 530 5.93 -35.97 -20.88
CA LYS A 530 5.83 -35.20 -22.14
C LYS A 530 4.60 -34.28 -22.14
N LYS A 531 3.43 -34.77 -21.72
CA LYS A 531 2.22 -33.94 -21.57
C LYS A 531 2.40 -32.83 -20.52
N SER A 532 3.07 -33.12 -19.41
CA SER A 532 3.35 -32.12 -18.37
C SER A 532 4.37 -31.07 -18.82
N ALA A 533 5.39 -31.46 -19.61
CA ALA A 533 6.35 -30.53 -20.20
C ALA A 533 5.71 -29.60 -21.24
N ASP A 534 4.77 -30.10 -22.04
CA ASP A 534 4.03 -29.30 -23.02
C ASP A 534 3.03 -28.34 -22.32
N ASP A 535 2.36 -28.76 -21.25
CA ASP A 535 1.48 -27.88 -20.44
C ASP A 535 2.26 -26.80 -19.67
N ILE A 536 3.44 -27.13 -19.14
CA ILE A 536 4.32 -26.15 -18.49
C ILE A 536 4.89 -25.17 -19.52
N SER A 537 5.26 -25.65 -20.71
CA SER A 537 5.72 -24.79 -21.81
C SER A 537 4.59 -23.87 -22.31
N ALA A 538 3.37 -24.36 -22.46
CA ALA A 538 2.20 -23.55 -22.84
C ALA A 538 1.82 -22.52 -21.76
N THR A 539 1.91 -22.88 -20.48
CA THR A 539 1.62 -21.97 -19.36
C THR A 539 2.73 -20.91 -19.18
N LEU A 540 4.00 -21.29 -19.41
CA LEU A 540 5.12 -20.36 -19.43
C LEU A 540 5.05 -19.42 -20.65
N SER A 541 4.65 -19.94 -21.81
CA SER A 541 4.43 -19.15 -23.03
C SER A 541 3.27 -18.15 -22.86
N SER A 542 2.19 -18.55 -22.16
CA SER A 542 1.05 -17.68 -21.82
C SER A 542 1.42 -16.61 -20.78
N ALA A 543 2.22 -16.97 -19.76
CA ALA A 543 2.72 -16.02 -18.76
C ALA A 543 3.74 -15.03 -19.35
N VAL A 544 4.58 -15.49 -20.28
CA VAL A 544 5.48 -14.65 -21.06
C VAL A 544 4.69 -13.75 -22.02
N ALA A 545 3.64 -14.26 -22.67
CA ALA A 545 2.75 -13.47 -23.55
C ALA A 545 1.98 -12.36 -22.79
N ALA A 546 1.59 -12.61 -21.54
CA ALA A 546 0.92 -11.61 -20.68
C ALA A 546 1.89 -10.58 -20.05
N ALA A 547 3.20 -10.88 -20.00
CA ALA A 547 4.23 -9.94 -19.55
C ALA A 547 4.81 -9.10 -20.71
N THR A 548 4.75 -9.59 -21.95
CA THR A 548 5.38 -8.98 -23.14
C THR A 548 4.84 -7.64 -23.63
N GLU A 549 3.84 -7.06 -22.97
CA GLU A 549 3.21 -5.79 -23.39
C GLU A 549 3.97 -4.53 -22.94
N GLY A 550 4.94 -4.63 -22.02
CA GLY A 550 5.52 -3.46 -21.34
C GLY A 550 6.18 -2.41 -22.24
N LEU A 551 7.24 -2.76 -22.98
CA LEU A 551 8.05 -1.78 -23.73
C LEU A 551 7.55 -1.58 -25.17
N LYS A 552 7.05 -2.65 -25.81
CA LYS A 552 6.48 -2.57 -27.17
C LYS A 552 5.24 -1.67 -27.22
N ASN A 553 4.33 -1.79 -26.24
CA ASN A 553 3.14 -0.92 -26.20
C ASN A 553 3.53 0.53 -25.89
N LEU A 554 4.56 0.77 -25.06
CA LEU A 554 5.06 2.12 -24.82
C LEU A 554 5.64 2.75 -26.09
N VAL A 555 6.42 2.00 -26.87
CA VAL A 555 6.98 2.48 -28.13
C VAL A 555 5.89 2.70 -29.18
N GLU A 556 4.94 1.76 -29.34
CA GLU A 556 3.83 1.89 -30.30
C GLU A 556 2.87 3.04 -29.95
N GLN A 557 2.50 3.19 -28.67
CA GLN A 557 1.68 4.31 -28.21
C GLN A 557 2.39 5.64 -28.44
N ASN A 558 3.71 5.68 -28.27
CA ASN A 558 4.50 6.89 -28.45
C ASN A 558 4.72 7.25 -29.92
N SER A 559 4.81 6.26 -30.83
CA SER A 559 4.86 6.50 -32.27
C SER A 559 3.55 7.03 -32.86
N ASN A 560 2.43 6.84 -32.18
CA ASN A 560 1.12 7.34 -32.60
C ASN A 560 0.83 8.78 -32.13
N LEU A 561 1.76 9.43 -31.43
CA LEU A 561 1.62 10.82 -30.98
C LEU A 561 2.16 11.79 -32.03
N GLU A 562 1.49 12.94 -32.20
CA GLU A 562 1.94 14.02 -33.10
C GLU A 562 3.35 14.54 -32.75
N THR A 563 3.76 14.39 -31.49
CA THR A 563 5.13 14.62 -31.02
C THR A 563 5.63 13.41 -30.23
N PRO A 564 6.59 12.63 -30.78
CA PRO A 564 7.13 11.47 -30.08
C PRO A 564 7.90 11.93 -28.82
N LYS A 565 7.64 11.26 -27.69
CA LYS A 565 8.24 11.53 -26.38
C LYS A 565 9.53 10.73 -26.20
N ALA A 566 10.47 11.21 -25.40
CA ALA A 566 11.65 10.41 -25.08
C ALA A 566 11.28 9.32 -24.06
N ILE A 567 11.56 8.04 -24.37
CA ILE A 567 11.44 6.92 -23.42
C ILE A 567 12.82 6.70 -22.80
N ILE A 568 12.94 6.86 -21.49
CA ILE A 568 14.18 6.63 -20.74
C ILE A 568 14.04 5.38 -19.89
N VAL A 569 15.03 4.51 -19.97
CA VAL A 569 15.17 3.32 -19.13
C VAL A 569 16.32 3.55 -18.16
N ARG A 570 16.02 3.50 -16.85
CA ARG A 570 17.00 3.64 -15.77
C ARG A 570 17.07 2.38 -14.94
N GLU A 571 18.26 2.09 -14.44
CA GLU A 571 18.44 1.09 -13.37
C GLU A 571 18.48 1.83 -12.03
N GLU A 572 17.57 1.51 -11.12
CA GLU A 572 17.50 2.16 -9.81
C GLU A 572 18.33 1.42 -8.76
N SER A 573 18.29 0.09 -8.75
CA SER A 573 19.10 -0.80 -7.89
C SER A 573 19.06 -2.25 -8.40
N LEU A 574 19.98 -3.12 -7.94
CA LEU A 574 20.24 -4.50 -8.42
C LEU A 574 18.97 -5.25 -8.90
N GLY A 575 18.69 -5.15 -10.21
CA GLY A 575 17.65 -5.89 -10.92
C GLY A 575 16.32 -5.17 -11.17
N GLU A 576 16.10 -3.95 -10.68
CA GLU A 576 14.86 -3.19 -10.91
C GLU A 576 15.06 -2.07 -11.95
N ILE A 577 14.23 -2.09 -13.00
CA ILE A 577 14.29 -1.18 -14.15
C ILE A 577 13.09 -0.23 -14.10
N SER A 578 13.33 1.07 -14.17
CA SER A 578 12.27 2.08 -14.31
C SER A 578 12.23 2.65 -15.73
N THR A 579 11.02 2.85 -16.24
CA THR A 579 10.76 3.46 -17.55
C THR A 579 10.06 4.82 -17.37
N GLU A 580 10.71 5.90 -17.77
CA GLU A 580 10.17 7.26 -17.73
C GLU A 580 9.84 7.75 -19.16
N VAL A 581 8.75 8.50 -19.33
CA VAL A 581 8.38 9.11 -20.63
C VAL A 581 8.34 10.63 -20.47
N ILE A 582 9.22 11.35 -21.17
CA ILE A 582 9.40 12.81 -21.03
C ILE A 582 9.02 13.55 -22.32
N HIS A 583 8.36 14.71 -22.18
CA HIS A 583 7.73 15.48 -23.29
C HIS A 583 8.69 16.32 -24.16
N SER A 584 10.02 16.25 -24.02
CA SER A 584 10.92 16.98 -24.92
C SER A 584 12.28 16.31 -25.11
N ASP A 585 12.66 16.05 -26.36
CA ASP A 585 13.99 15.56 -26.76
C ASP A 585 15.09 16.62 -26.54
N ALA A 586 14.74 17.91 -26.57
CA ALA A 586 15.71 19.00 -26.67
C ALA A 586 16.44 19.36 -25.35
N GLU A 587 15.91 19.00 -24.18
CA GLU A 587 16.54 19.28 -22.87
C GLU A 587 17.08 18.04 -22.15
N VAL A 588 16.64 16.83 -22.52
CA VAL A 588 17.04 15.56 -21.89
C VAL A 588 18.45 15.12 -22.29
N VAL A 589 18.90 15.47 -23.50
CA VAL A 589 20.25 15.11 -24.02
C VAL A 589 21.40 15.86 -23.33
N LYS A 590 21.10 16.75 -22.36
CA LYS A 590 22.14 17.41 -21.52
C LYS A 590 22.48 16.65 -20.23
N GLN A 591 21.79 15.55 -19.90
CA GLN A 591 22.23 14.67 -18.81
C GLN A 591 23.34 13.75 -19.33
N GLU A 592 24.59 13.94 -18.88
CA GLU A 592 25.82 13.24 -19.32
C GLU A 592 25.80 11.70 -19.21
N THR A 593 24.71 11.10 -18.71
CA THR A 593 24.62 9.67 -18.41
C THR A 593 23.62 8.90 -19.28
N LEU A 594 22.92 9.55 -20.22
CA LEU A 594 21.93 8.91 -21.09
C LEU A 594 22.52 8.64 -22.49
N ARG A 595 22.39 7.40 -22.98
CA ARG A 595 22.88 6.96 -24.30
C ARG A 595 21.78 6.34 -25.14
N LYS A 596 21.82 6.56 -26.46
CA LYS A 596 20.96 5.83 -27.41
C LYS A 596 21.41 4.38 -27.53
N TRP A 597 20.52 3.50 -27.96
CA TRP A 597 20.85 2.08 -28.18
C TRP A 597 22.09 1.86 -29.04
N ASP A 598 22.25 2.66 -30.10
CA ASP A 598 23.38 2.56 -31.03
C ASP A 598 24.71 3.08 -30.45
N GLU A 599 24.65 3.84 -29.34
CA GLU A 599 25.82 4.40 -28.63
C GLU A 599 26.30 3.49 -27.48
N LEU A 600 25.58 2.41 -27.19
CA LEU A 600 25.97 1.40 -26.20
C LEU A 600 26.98 0.41 -26.80
N SER A 601 27.98 0.03 -26.01
CA SER A 601 28.89 -1.06 -26.36
C SER A 601 28.14 -2.41 -26.43
N GLU A 602 28.68 -3.39 -27.16
CA GLU A 602 28.08 -4.73 -27.28
C GLU A 602 27.89 -5.43 -25.92
N SER A 603 28.79 -5.20 -24.96
CA SER A 603 28.65 -5.70 -23.59
C SER A 603 27.49 -5.04 -22.85
N GLN A 604 27.30 -3.72 -23.01
CA GLN A 604 26.18 -2.97 -22.44
C GLN A 604 24.86 -3.37 -23.09
N LYS A 605 24.79 -3.52 -24.41
CA LYS A 605 23.60 -4.03 -25.11
C LYS A 605 23.19 -5.40 -24.61
N LYS A 606 24.14 -6.32 -24.46
CA LYS A 606 23.88 -7.67 -23.93
C LYS A 606 23.37 -7.64 -22.48
N SER A 607 23.93 -6.75 -21.65
CA SER A 607 23.50 -6.55 -20.27
C SER A 607 22.08 -5.98 -20.20
N TRP A 608 21.78 -4.95 -20.99
CA TRP A 608 20.45 -4.35 -21.08
C TRP A 608 19.40 -5.31 -21.62
N LYS A 609 19.70 -6.10 -22.67
CA LYS A 609 18.79 -7.17 -23.15
C LYS A 609 18.44 -8.13 -22.02
N ARG A 610 19.44 -8.64 -21.30
CA ARG A 610 19.21 -9.56 -20.18
C ARG A 610 18.34 -8.92 -19.10
N LYS A 611 18.67 -7.69 -18.68
CA LYS A 611 17.89 -6.96 -17.68
C LYS A 611 16.44 -6.73 -18.13
N LEU A 612 16.22 -6.28 -19.36
CA LEU A 612 14.87 -6.07 -19.89
C LEU A 612 14.06 -7.37 -20.03
N ILE A 613 14.72 -8.50 -20.32
CA ILE A 613 14.10 -9.83 -20.29
C ILE A 613 13.73 -10.21 -18.85
N ASP A 614 14.67 -10.06 -17.91
CA ASP A 614 14.48 -10.42 -16.50
C ASP A 614 13.36 -9.60 -15.85
N ALA A 615 13.23 -8.33 -16.24
CA ALA A 615 12.17 -7.43 -15.78
C ALA A 615 10.84 -7.60 -16.54
N GLY A 616 10.77 -8.48 -17.53
CA GLY A 616 9.58 -8.73 -18.34
C GLY A 616 9.19 -7.58 -19.28
N HIS A 617 10.09 -6.62 -19.53
CA HIS A 617 9.81 -5.46 -20.37
C HIS A 617 10.09 -5.70 -21.87
N TRP A 618 10.98 -6.64 -22.23
CA TRP A 618 11.34 -6.93 -23.63
C TRP A 618 11.57 -8.43 -23.84
N ALA A 619 11.32 -8.93 -25.06
CA ALA A 619 11.60 -10.31 -25.46
C ALA A 619 12.35 -10.36 -26.80
N GLU A 620 13.22 -11.35 -26.98
CA GLU A 620 14.11 -11.48 -28.15
C GLU A 620 13.36 -11.48 -29.50
N GLN A 621 12.16 -12.06 -29.53
CA GLN A 621 11.27 -12.08 -30.70
C GLN A 621 10.76 -10.70 -31.14
N GLN A 622 10.81 -9.67 -30.29
CA GLN A 622 10.41 -8.30 -30.65
C GLN A 622 11.46 -7.61 -31.54
N GLY A 623 12.67 -8.17 -31.63
CA GLY A 623 13.77 -7.62 -32.38
C GLY A 623 14.39 -6.38 -31.71
N GLU A 624 15.62 -6.05 -32.10
CA GLU A 624 16.36 -4.93 -31.53
C GLU A 624 15.83 -3.56 -31.99
N ASN A 625 15.03 -3.52 -33.05
CA ASN A 625 14.52 -2.26 -33.60
C ASN A 625 13.65 -1.48 -32.59
N VAL A 626 12.96 -2.18 -31.68
CA VAL A 626 12.15 -1.55 -30.61
C VAL A 626 13.03 -0.77 -29.62
N LEU A 627 14.31 -1.14 -29.48
CA LEU A 627 15.24 -0.53 -28.53
C LEU A 627 15.89 0.75 -29.07
N LYS A 628 15.90 0.95 -30.40
CA LYS A 628 16.56 2.11 -31.05
C LYS A 628 15.92 3.47 -30.75
N GLY A 629 14.66 3.48 -30.32
CA GLY A 629 13.93 4.70 -29.92
C GLY A 629 14.01 5.03 -28.42
N ILE A 630 14.86 4.33 -27.67
CA ILE A 630 14.91 4.37 -26.21
C ILE A 630 16.28 4.88 -25.74
N LEU A 631 16.27 5.75 -24.73
CA LEU A 631 17.46 6.26 -24.06
C LEU A 631 17.76 5.42 -22.81
N PHE A 632 18.99 4.97 -22.66
CA PHE A 632 19.42 4.12 -21.54
C PHE A 632 20.38 4.88 -20.63
N SER A 633 20.21 4.80 -19.32
CA SER A 633 21.21 5.30 -18.39
C SER A 633 22.46 4.42 -18.38
N GLU A 634 23.63 5.02 -18.15
CA GLU A 634 24.88 4.28 -18.01
C GLU A 634 24.78 3.27 -16.85
N LEU A 635 25.14 2.01 -17.11
CA LEU A 635 25.08 0.93 -16.11
C LEU A 635 26.10 1.22 -15.01
N ALA A 636 25.63 1.68 -13.85
CA ALA A 636 26.43 1.86 -12.65
C ALA A 636 26.90 0.49 -12.14
N GLY A 637 28.05 0.00 -12.64
CA GLY A 637 28.63 -1.25 -12.12
C GLY A 637 29.58 -2.04 -13.02
N ALA A 638 29.95 -1.56 -14.22
CA ALA A 638 30.85 -2.33 -15.12
C ALA A 638 32.14 -1.59 -15.53
N VAL A 639 32.43 -0.42 -14.95
CA VAL A 639 33.67 0.34 -15.23
C VAL A 639 34.34 0.67 -13.90
N GLY A 640 35.06 -0.30 -13.36
CA GLY A 640 35.75 -0.15 -12.07
C GLY A 640 36.34 -1.46 -11.57
N ASN A 641 37.20 -2.09 -12.38
CA ASN A 641 38.19 -3.09 -11.97
C ASN A 641 39.00 -3.56 -13.20
N MET A 642 39.73 -2.63 -13.85
CA MET A 642 40.82 -3.00 -14.76
C MET A 642 41.80 -1.83 -14.97
N VAL A 643 42.28 -1.21 -13.88
CA VAL A 643 43.51 -0.40 -13.88
C VAL A 643 44.19 -0.64 -12.53
N GLY A 644 45.21 -1.49 -12.52
CA GLY A 644 45.96 -1.84 -11.31
C GLY A 644 46.46 -3.29 -11.32
N GLY A 645 47.42 -3.60 -12.18
CA GLY A 645 48.06 -4.92 -12.26
C GLY A 645 48.90 -5.06 -13.53
N GLY A 646 50.06 -4.40 -13.56
CA GLY A 646 51.00 -4.38 -14.67
C GLY A 646 51.93 -3.19 -14.59
#